data_AF-A0A1I1AYC8-F1
#
_entry.id   AF-A0A1I1AYC8-F1
#
_cell.length_a   1.000
_cell.length_b   1.000
_cell.length_c   1.000
_cell.angle_alpha   90.00
_cell.angle_beta   90.00
_cell.angle_gamma   90.00
#
_symmetry.space_group_name_H-M   'P 1'
#
loop_
_entity.id
_entity.type
_entity.pdbx_description
1 polymer ?
#
loop_
_entity_poly.entity_id
_entity_poly.type
_entity_poly.pdbx_seq_one_letter_code
_entity_poly.pdbx_strand_id
1 'polypeptide(L)'
;MFLPNAALAEGGAPAPSGIDVAWVLVAAALVMLMQVGFLLLEAGMVRSKNSKKAAQKNLLDFVFGVVMFAAVGFMLAFGQSGGLPFGADKSFYFLDDLNAWQVAFFVIQVMFCGIAATIVSGAVAERMKLSAYVFVTLMMSGLIYPVFTHWAWGDALSPSSTAFLANLDFIDFAGSTVVHATGGWAALAACLVLGPRIGRFRADGSPVRIAGHSPVLSTTGALLLFIGWIGFNGGSALAVNDSLAVIIVNTLLAGSMGACVGYVVGFYQDRVILPEKSNAGMLGGLVAVTAGCQLLDPAGALLIGAIGGSVAIFGNALVERKLKVDDAVGAIGIHAFAGVAGTLLVALLVPVDRLPAGGRLAQLWIQAVGIGINFYWAFGASYLLLRFLDRFFVLRVSARDEEDGLNIAEHATRLGVGHVEDALADLLAGKADLARRLPVIRGDEAERLTGLFNDLMDKAQAEERSREQNLQATHEYDQAERVAALASATFEAILIHRDGVVLDGNEELAKLVGRPLSDLIGRQIFEFLVDGETIQVSEIIKLNDDRSHEIFIRTPDDGQIPVAARGRDITFRGENARVGCFVDLRERKEAEKRIRYLAQHDPLTGLPNRVLFTENLAALMQEGGAGRRCGIVKLDLDRFKDINDIHGHQAGDEVIRMVATRLQTTAGSRHIVTRLGGDEFAVILDALSSEEELEAFGNRVLVAMAAPVDIGGGEEVSVTVSMGGALWPAHAVDMDALIGCADVALSDAKNSGRNAFRTFLAGMNDLIEKRRALEADLEQALHQGQFEIYLQPRVKVEDVSIVGYEALLRWNHPQRGMISPADFIPVAEASGKIIRLGQWVLAEACQLLGQVEGHISVNVSPLQFRHTDFVEHLSEIMRKSGADPRRLELEITESVLIDDDRRAVQILNDVKRMGVAIALDDFGTGYSSLSYLSRYPFDTIKIDRSFVKNLSVADNARMIVRTIIELGVGLGMKIVAEGVETLEEAMFLGQAGCHELQGFLLGRPEPLANVVRAIEPQTAKRLEEMPKRQPEMRDVGFAARSVPRLVKFNS
;
A
#
# COMPACT_ATOMS: atom_id res chain seq x y z
N MET A 1 -7.69 58.70 15.64
CA MET A 1 -7.51 58.33 17.06
C MET A 1 -7.26 56.82 17.09
N PHE A 2 -6.37 56.31 16.24
CA PHE A 2 -4.90 56.25 16.32
C PHE A 2 -4.48 55.30 17.46
N LEU A 3 -4.03 54.08 17.11
CA LEU A 3 -3.08 53.38 17.97
C LEU A 3 -1.87 54.31 18.15
N PRO A 4 -1.29 54.41 19.35
CA PRO A 4 -0.21 55.34 19.59
C PRO A 4 0.95 54.93 18.68
N ASN A 5 1.40 55.87 17.85
CA ASN A 5 2.82 55.96 17.54
C ASN A 5 3.57 55.77 18.85
N ALA A 6 4.58 54.91 18.87
CA ALA A 6 5.60 54.93 19.91
C ALA A 6 6.45 56.22 19.79
N ALA A 7 5.81 57.38 19.86
CA ALA A 7 6.42 58.62 20.31
C ALA A 7 6.38 58.61 21.84
N LEU A 8 7.22 57.78 22.45
CA LEU A 8 7.52 57.88 23.88
C LEU A 8 8.84 58.65 24.05
N ALA A 9 8.77 59.95 23.82
CA ALA A 9 9.57 60.92 24.55
C ALA A 9 8.68 62.15 24.79
N GLU A 10 8.40 62.41 26.08
CA GLU A 10 7.64 63.54 26.62
C GLU A 10 6.11 63.46 26.58
N GLY A 11 5.54 62.40 27.17
CA GLY A 11 4.10 62.37 27.51
C GLY A 11 3.62 60.95 27.83
N GLY A 12 3.55 60.59 29.10
CA GLY A 12 3.24 59.24 29.58
C GLY A 12 1.95 58.65 29.00
N ALA A 13 2.09 57.59 28.20
CA ALA A 13 1.00 56.65 27.99
C ALA A 13 0.62 56.04 29.36
N PRO A 14 -0.68 55.89 29.68
CA PRO A 14 -1.09 55.24 30.91
C PRO A 14 -0.51 53.82 30.96
N ALA A 15 -0.03 53.41 32.13
CA ALA A 15 0.41 52.04 32.34
C ALA A 15 -0.71 51.07 31.94
N PRO A 16 -0.39 49.94 31.28
CA PRO A 16 -1.40 48.99 30.83
C PRO A 16 -2.28 48.55 31.99
N SER A 17 -3.59 48.48 31.76
CA SER A 17 -4.55 48.14 32.80
C SER A 17 -4.40 46.65 33.18
N GLY A 18 -4.90 46.28 34.37
CA GLY A 18 -4.94 44.86 34.76
C GLY A 18 -5.72 43.97 33.77
N ILE A 19 -6.69 44.55 33.04
CA ILE A 19 -7.45 43.86 31.99
C ILE A 19 -6.58 43.60 30.75
N ASP A 20 -5.74 44.57 30.37
CA ASP A 20 -4.84 44.42 29.22
C ASP A 20 -3.81 43.32 29.47
N VAL A 21 -3.23 43.29 30.67
CA VAL A 21 -2.31 42.21 31.10
C VAL A 21 -3.02 40.86 31.06
N ALA A 22 -4.23 40.76 31.61
CA ALA A 22 -5.01 39.52 31.59
C ALA A 22 -5.32 39.05 30.17
N TRP A 23 -5.69 39.97 29.27
CA TRP A 23 -5.95 39.66 27.87
C TRP A 23 -4.73 39.12 27.16
N VAL A 24 -3.56 39.77 27.31
CA VAL A 24 -2.31 39.30 26.69
C VAL A 24 -1.96 37.88 27.14
N LEU A 25 -2.16 37.55 28.43
CA LEU A 25 -1.92 36.20 28.94
C LEU A 25 -2.92 35.16 28.39
N VAL A 26 -4.21 35.52 28.27
CA VAL A 26 -5.22 34.66 27.63
C VAL A 26 -4.90 34.46 26.14
N ALA A 27 -4.52 35.52 25.44
CA ALA A 27 -4.11 35.46 24.05
C ALA A 27 -2.87 34.57 23.88
N ALA A 28 -1.87 34.69 24.75
CA ALA A 28 -0.70 33.82 24.73
C ALA A 28 -1.07 32.35 24.97
N ALA A 29 -2.02 32.05 25.86
CA ALA A 29 -2.53 30.68 26.06
C ALA A 29 -3.24 30.13 24.81
N LEU A 30 -4.00 30.96 24.10
CA LEU A 30 -4.61 30.60 22.81
C LEU A 30 -3.54 30.36 21.73
N VAL A 31 -2.47 31.16 21.71
CA VAL A 31 -1.33 30.93 20.81
C VAL A 31 -0.59 29.64 21.17
N MET A 32 -0.44 29.33 22.45
CA MET A 32 0.15 28.06 22.89
C MET A 32 -0.65 26.85 22.40
N LEU A 33 -1.98 26.96 22.31
CA LEU A 33 -2.84 25.92 21.72
C LEU A 33 -2.49 25.63 20.25
N MET A 34 -1.90 26.58 19.54
CA MET A 34 -1.43 26.37 18.16
C MET A 34 -0.35 25.29 18.08
N GLN A 35 0.46 25.08 19.13
CA GLN A 35 1.44 23.98 19.15
C GLN A 35 0.76 22.61 19.08
N VAL A 36 -0.41 22.46 19.73
CA VAL A 36 -1.24 21.26 19.62
C VAL A 36 -1.82 21.15 18.20
N GLY A 37 -2.24 22.28 17.62
CA GLY A 37 -2.68 22.37 16.23
C GLY A 37 -1.63 21.90 15.24
N PHE A 38 -0.39 22.37 15.36
CA PHE A 38 0.75 21.95 14.53
C PHE A 38 1.08 20.47 14.71
N LEU A 39 1.10 19.97 15.94
CA LEU A 39 1.32 18.56 16.22
C LEU A 39 0.30 17.67 15.49
N LEU A 40 -1.00 18.01 15.57
CA LEU A 40 -2.06 17.23 14.94
C LEU A 40 -2.05 17.39 13.42
N LEU A 41 -1.80 18.60 12.93
CA LEU A 41 -1.68 18.88 11.50
C LEU A 41 -0.56 18.03 10.89
N GLU A 42 0.62 18.09 11.50
CA GLU A 42 1.78 17.35 11.04
C GLU A 42 1.57 15.84 11.16
N ALA A 43 1.13 15.33 12.32
CA ALA A 43 0.89 13.91 12.52
C ALA A 43 -0.15 13.33 11.53
N GLY A 44 -1.09 14.15 11.05
CA GLY A 44 -2.04 13.78 10.02
C GLY A 44 -1.47 13.80 8.60
N MET A 45 -0.50 14.68 8.31
CA MET A 45 0.10 14.91 6.98
C MET A 45 1.32 14.03 6.70
N VAL A 46 1.95 13.45 7.73
CA VAL A 46 3.10 12.53 7.62
C VAL A 46 2.66 11.06 7.66
N ARG A 47 3.57 10.13 7.34
CA ARG A 47 3.30 8.68 7.40
C ARG A 47 3.12 8.22 8.86
N SER A 48 2.26 7.22 9.06
CA SER A 48 1.92 6.65 10.38
C SER A 48 3.12 6.43 11.30
N LYS A 49 4.16 5.80 10.74
CA LYS A 49 5.42 5.43 11.39
C LYS A 49 6.26 6.60 11.94
N ASN A 50 5.85 7.85 11.71
CA ASN A 50 6.56 9.06 12.15
C ASN A 50 5.74 9.94 13.12
N SER A 51 4.53 9.53 13.51
CA SER A 51 3.61 10.31 14.36
C SER A 51 4.16 10.66 15.75
N LYS A 52 4.89 9.75 16.42
CA LYS A 52 5.52 10.01 17.74
C LYS A 52 6.64 11.04 17.66
N LYS A 53 7.48 10.95 16.63
CA LYS A 53 8.51 11.95 16.34
C LYS A 53 7.92 13.34 16.10
N ALA A 54 6.80 13.42 15.38
CA ALA A 54 6.09 14.68 15.20
C ALA A 54 5.67 15.28 16.56
N ALA A 55 5.16 14.47 17.49
CA ALA A 55 4.81 14.95 18.83
C ALA A 55 6.04 15.41 19.65
N GLN A 56 7.10 14.60 19.69
CA GLN A 56 8.30 14.93 20.45
C GLN A 56 8.99 16.19 19.94
N LYS A 57 9.16 16.34 18.63
CA LYS A 57 9.84 17.53 18.11
C LYS A 57 9.04 18.81 18.37
N ASN A 58 7.72 18.79 18.22
CA ASN A 58 6.88 19.96 18.53
C ASN A 58 7.01 20.36 20.00
N LEU A 59 7.13 19.37 20.91
CA LEU A 59 7.43 19.63 22.32
C LEU A 59 8.83 20.24 22.53
N LEU A 60 9.86 19.69 21.87
CA LEU A 60 11.23 20.18 22.02
C LEU A 60 11.41 21.57 21.41
N ASP A 61 10.79 21.85 20.28
CA ASP A 61 10.80 23.18 19.65
C ASP A 61 10.24 24.23 20.60
N PHE A 62 9.14 23.89 21.27
CA PHE A 62 8.56 24.74 22.29
C PHE A 62 9.50 24.94 23.49
N VAL A 63 9.96 23.85 24.12
CA VAL A 63 10.75 23.93 25.36
C VAL A 63 12.10 24.61 25.15
N PHE A 64 12.87 24.17 24.15
CA PHE A 64 14.19 24.76 23.88
C PHE A 64 14.08 26.15 23.29
N GLY A 65 13.04 26.42 22.49
CA GLY A 65 12.76 27.77 21.99
C GLY A 65 12.48 28.75 23.12
N VAL A 66 11.64 28.36 24.09
CA VAL A 66 11.34 29.19 25.28
C VAL A 66 12.60 29.49 26.08
N VAL A 67 13.40 28.47 26.39
CA VAL A 67 14.65 28.63 27.17
C VAL A 67 15.63 29.56 26.44
N MET A 68 15.84 29.34 25.14
CA MET A 68 16.80 30.13 24.37
C MET A 68 16.35 31.58 24.18
N PHE A 69 15.06 31.77 23.94
CA PHE A 69 14.49 33.11 23.82
C PHE A 69 14.53 33.86 25.15
N ALA A 70 14.26 33.20 26.28
CA ALA A 70 14.42 33.80 27.61
C ALA A 70 15.87 34.15 27.93
N ALA A 71 16.82 33.27 27.57
CA ALA A 71 18.23 33.46 27.88
C ALA A 71 18.83 34.67 27.13
N VAL A 72 18.58 34.77 25.82
CA VAL A 72 19.16 35.84 24.98
C VAL A 72 18.24 36.40 23.91
N GLY A 73 17.28 35.64 23.40
CA GLY A 73 16.45 36.09 22.27
C GLY A 73 15.60 37.33 22.57
N PHE A 74 15.01 37.42 23.76
CA PHE A 74 14.22 38.57 24.17
C PHE A 74 15.06 39.86 24.27
N MET A 75 16.28 39.74 24.80
CA MET A 75 17.26 40.83 24.83
C MET A 75 17.61 41.31 23.41
N LEU A 76 17.89 40.38 22.49
CA LEU A 76 18.24 40.73 21.11
C LEU A 76 17.07 41.42 20.39
N ALA A 77 15.84 40.97 20.64
CA ALA A 77 14.63 41.49 20.01
C ALA A 77 14.25 42.89 20.53
N PHE A 78 14.16 43.08 21.85
CA PHE A 78 13.53 44.27 22.45
C PHE A 78 14.44 45.07 23.41
N GLY A 79 15.67 44.62 23.65
CA GLY A 79 16.64 45.39 24.44
C GLY A 79 17.11 46.65 23.71
N GLN A 80 17.53 47.65 24.47
CA GLN A 80 18.18 48.83 23.88
C GLN A 80 19.49 48.44 23.19
N SER A 81 19.76 49.04 22.03
CA SER A 81 21.01 48.82 21.31
C SER A 81 22.14 49.67 21.89
N GLY A 82 23.26 49.03 22.22
CA GLY A 82 24.53 49.70 22.55
C GLY A 82 25.37 50.08 21.32
N GLY A 83 24.75 50.29 20.15
CA GLY A 83 25.43 50.53 18.86
C GLY A 83 25.55 49.30 17.95
N LEU A 84 24.97 48.17 18.35
CA LEU A 84 24.84 46.96 17.52
C LEU A 84 23.57 47.04 16.65
N PRO A 85 23.46 46.30 15.55
CA PRO A 85 22.24 46.30 14.73
C PRO A 85 21.04 45.60 15.41
N PHE A 86 21.16 45.19 16.67
CA PHE A 86 20.14 44.51 17.47
C PHE A 86 20.27 44.91 18.95
N GLY A 87 19.29 44.54 19.77
CA GLY A 87 19.28 44.84 21.21
C GLY A 87 20.40 44.15 21.98
N ALA A 88 20.96 44.80 22.99
CA ALA A 88 22.07 44.27 23.79
C ALA A 88 21.99 44.66 25.28
N ASP A 89 20.78 44.97 25.75
CA ASP A 89 20.53 45.37 27.13
C ASP A 89 20.62 44.20 28.10
N LYS A 90 21.63 44.23 28.98
CA LYS A 90 21.90 43.15 29.94
C LYS A 90 20.77 42.94 30.95
N SER A 91 19.89 43.92 31.18
CA SER A 91 18.75 43.76 32.09
C SER A 91 17.73 42.71 31.59
N PHE A 92 17.69 42.46 30.28
CA PHE A 92 16.81 41.47 29.65
C PHE A 92 17.48 40.10 29.49
N TYR A 93 18.76 39.97 29.82
CA TYR A 93 19.45 38.68 29.87
C TYR A 93 18.80 37.82 30.96
N PHE A 94 18.38 36.60 30.61
CA PHE A 94 17.61 35.71 31.50
C PHE A 94 16.37 36.32 32.16
N LEU A 95 15.85 37.44 31.62
CA LEU A 95 14.69 38.16 32.15
C LEU A 95 14.91 38.70 33.59
N ASP A 96 16.17 39.00 33.96
CA ASP A 96 16.57 39.33 35.34
C ASP A 96 15.82 40.53 35.96
N ASP A 97 15.47 41.55 35.18
CA ASP A 97 14.84 42.79 35.69
C ASP A 97 13.63 43.25 34.87
N LEU A 98 12.60 42.39 34.79
CA LEU A 98 11.34 42.71 34.09
C LEU A 98 10.23 43.13 35.05
N ASN A 99 9.52 44.21 34.69
CA ASN A 99 8.26 44.57 35.35
C ASN A 99 7.10 43.66 34.90
N ALA A 100 5.96 43.70 35.61
CA ALA A 100 4.82 42.82 35.34
C ALA A 100 4.28 42.89 33.89
N TRP A 101 4.31 44.08 33.27
CA TRP A 101 3.91 44.24 31.87
C TRP A 101 4.91 43.62 30.91
N GLN A 102 6.20 43.86 31.13
CA GLN A 102 7.27 43.27 30.31
C GLN A 102 7.27 41.75 30.40
N VAL A 103 6.92 41.16 31.54
CA VAL A 103 6.73 39.71 31.68
C VAL A 103 5.55 39.23 30.82
N ALA A 104 4.40 39.89 30.87
CA ALA A 104 3.25 39.52 30.02
C ALA A 104 3.57 39.67 28.52
N PHE A 105 4.28 40.74 28.15
CA PHE A 105 4.76 40.96 26.79
C PHE A 105 5.77 39.88 26.36
N PHE A 106 6.70 39.49 27.23
CA PHE A 106 7.60 38.36 26.97
C PHE A 106 6.82 37.07 26.69
N VAL A 107 5.79 36.77 27.50
CA VAL A 107 5.00 35.54 27.38
C VAL A 107 4.33 35.43 26.01
N ILE A 108 3.79 36.51 25.43
CA ILE A 108 3.23 36.44 24.08
C ILE A 108 4.31 36.37 22.99
N GLN A 109 5.41 37.11 23.13
CA GLN A 109 6.49 37.14 22.14
C GLN A 109 7.23 35.80 22.04
N VAL A 110 7.42 35.10 23.17
CA VAL A 110 8.03 33.77 23.15
C VAL A 110 7.13 32.74 22.45
N MET A 111 5.80 32.91 22.47
CA MET A 111 4.89 32.07 21.67
C MET A 111 5.05 32.31 20.17
N PHE A 112 5.22 33.57 19.74
CA PHE A 112 5.50 33.92 18.33
C PHE A 112 6.83 33.34 17.85
N CYS A 113 7.87 33.48 18.67
CA CYS A 113 9.17 32.85 18.44
C CYS A 113 9.04 31.32 18.28
N GLY A 114 8.29 30.67 19.18
CA GLY A 114 8.03 29.23 19.10
C GLY A 114 7.38 28.82 17.79
N ILE A 115 6.38 29.58 17.32
CA ILE A 115 5.72 29.31 16.02
C ILE A 115 6.70 29.41 14.86
N ALA A 116 7.57 30.44 14.83
CA ALA A 116 8.58 30.58 13.78
C ALA A 116 9.51 29.37 13.71
N ALA A 117 9.91 28.80 14.86
CA ALA A 117 10.71 27.58 14.92
C ALA A 117 9.92 26.34 14.46
N THR A 118 8.69 26.16 14.95
CA THR A 118 7.82 25.02 14.60
C THR A 118 7.54 24.93 13.09
N ILE A 119 7.42 26.06 12.40
CA ILE A 119 7.24 26.12 10.94
C ILE A 119 8.39 25.40 10.20
N VAL A 120 9.63 25.61 10.64
CA VAL A 120 10.81 24.97 10.04
C VAL A 120 10.77 23.47 10.26
N SER A 121 10.49 23.06 11.50
CA SER A 121 10.41 21.66 11.88
C SER A 121 9.33 20.89 11.10
N GLY A 122 8.17 21.50 10.87
CA GLY A 122 7.09 20.90 10.09
C GLY A 122 7.50 20.59 8.65
N ALA A 123 8.21 21.51 7.97
CA ALA A 123 8.59 21.36 6.56
C ALA A 123 9.57 20.20 6.31
N VAL A 124 10.52 20.01 7.23
CA VAL A 124 11.59 19.00 7.14
C VAL A 124 11.26 17.68 7.82
N ALA A 125 9.98 17.49 8.18
CA ALA A 125 9.49 16.26 8.79
C ALA A 125 9.95 15.00 8.02
N GLU A 126 10.10 13.92 8.78
CA GLU A 126 10.48 12.57 8.30
C GLU A 126 11.93 12.33 7.87
N ARG A 127 12.80 13.35 7.76
CA ARG A 127 14.17 13.15 7.25
C ARG A 127 15.31 13.83 8.03
N MET A 128 15.01 14.69 9.00
CA MET A 128 16.02 15.33 9.86
C MET A 128 16.15 14.58 11.20
N LYS A 129 17.36 14.55 11.80
CA LYS A 129 17.61 13.99 13.14
C LYS A 129 17.04 14.85 14.26
N LEU A 130 16.65 14.25 15.39
CA LEU A 130 16.11 14.98 16.55
C LEU A 130 17.07 16.06 17.09
N SER A 131 18.37 15.74 17.17
CA SER A 131 19.39 16.70 17.61
C SER A 131 19.54 17.90 16.68
N ALA A 132 19.34 17.70 15.37
CA ALA A 132 19.37 18.77 14.38
C ALA A 132 18.14 19.69 14.51
N TYR A 133 16.95 19.15 14.81
CA TYR A 133 15.77 19.98 15.11
C TYR A 133 16.02 20.90 16.30
N VAL A 134 16.56 20.38 17.40
CA VAL A 134 16.88 21.20 18.58
C VAL A 134 17.85 22.33 18.22
N PHE A 135 18.88 22.04 17.43
CA PHE A 135 19.82 23.09 16.99
C PHE A 135 19.14 24.15 16.14
N VAL A 136 18.28 23.75 15.19
CA VAL A 136 17.50 24.69 14.37
C VAL A 136 16.63 25.58 15.25
N THR A 137 15.96 25.01 16.24
CA THR A 137 15.15 25.76 17.20
C THR A 137 16.01 26.76 18.00
N LEU A 138 17.16 26.34 18.53
CA LEU A 138 18.08 27.25 19.24
C LEU A 138 18.58 28.39 18.34
N MET A 139 18.90 28.09 17.09
CA MET A 139 19.32 29.09 16.10
C MET A 139 18.19 30.08 15.77
N MET A 140 16.97 29.58 15.56
CA MET A 140 15.80 30.41 15.28
C MET A 140 15.50 31.32 16.46
N SER A 141 15.38 30.76 17.67
CA SER A 141 15.00 31.49 18.88
C SER A 141 16.11 32.36 19.47
N GLY A 142 17.36 32.06 19.16
CA GLY A 142 18.52 32.77 19.71
C GLY A 142 19.14 33.81 18.77
N LEU A 143 18.83 33.78 17.47
CA LEU A 143 19.51 34.66 16.49
C LEU A 143 18.59 35.10 15.35
N ILE A 144 18.05 34.17 14.57
CA ILE A 144 17.41 34.53 13.29
C ILE A 144 16.13 35.31 13.50
N TYR A 145 15.22 34.79 14.33
CA TYR A 145 13.96 35.46 14.64
C TYR A 145 14.20 36.76 15.44
N PRO A 146 14.93 36.76 16.58
CA PRO A 146 15.13 37.97 17.38
C PRO A 146 15.71 39.16 16.64
N VAL A 147 16.70 38.94 15.77
CA VAL A 147 17.35 40.05 15.05
C VAL A 147 16.39 40.72 14.07
N PHE A 148 15.61 39.94 13.33
CA PHE A 148 14.61 40.52 12.42
C PHE A 148 13.46 41.17 13.21
N THR A 149 13.04 40.56 14.32
CA THR A 149 12.08 41.16 15.25
C THR A 149 12.57 42.49 15.77
N HIS A 150 13.86 42.66 16.08
CA HIS A 150 14.40 43.95 16.48
C HIS A 150 14.26 45.02 15.40
N TRP A 151 14.54 44.67 14.14
CA TRP A 151 14.43 45.64 13.04
C TRP A 151 13.00 46.09 12.82
N ALA A 152 12.03 45.19 12.96
CA ALA A 152 10.61 45.44 12.67
C ALA A 152 9.79 45.92 13.86
N TRP A 153 10.08 45.46 15.09
CA TRP A 153 9.29 45.70 16.31
C TRP A 153 10.15 46.11 17.52
N GLY A 154 11.45 46.38 17.34
CA GLY A 154 12.37 46.66 18.45
C GLY A 154 12.05 47.95 19.22
N ASP A 155 11.18 48.80 18.70
CA ASP A 155 10.67 50.02 19.33
C ASP A 155 9.44 49.81 20.22
N ALA A 156 8.87 48.59 20.25
CA ALA A 156 7.60 48.28 20.91
C ALA A 156 7.61 48.48 22.44
N LEU A 157 8.75 48.25 23.11
CA LEU A 157 8.92 48.50 24.55
C LEU A 157 9.57 49.84 24.86
N SER A 158 10.47 50.29 23.99
CA SER A 158 11.27 51.49 24.17
C SER A 158 11.75 51.98 22.81
N PRO A 159 11.77 53.30 22.53
CA PRO A 159 12.27 53.80 21.27
C PRO A 159 13.69 53.30 20.97
N SER A 160 13.90 52.83 19.74
CA SER A 160 15.19 52.28 19.30
C SER A 160 15.57 52.83 17.93
N SER A 161 16.74 53.48 17.85
CA SER A 161 17.25 54.00 16.57
C SER A 161 17.66 52.88 15.61
N THR A 162 17.90 51.66 16.11
CA THR A 162 18.33 50.50 15.32
C THR A 162 17.17 49.62 14.86
N ALA A 163 15.94 49.88 15.34
CA ALA A 163 14.70 49.32 14.81
C ALA A 163 14.30 50.00 13.48
N PHE A 164 15.17 49.91 12.48
CA PHE A 164 15.08 50.78 11.30
C PHE A 164 13.86 50.49 10.41
N LEU A 165 13.31 49.27 10.39
CA LEU A 165 12.07 49.01 9.63
C LEU A 165 10.87 49.61 10.35
N ALA A 166 10.82 49.49 11.68
CA ALA A 166 9.80 50.16 12.49
C ALA A 166 9.82 51.69 12.25
N ASN A 167 11.02 52.28 12.28
CA ASN A 167 11.24 53.71 12.02
C ASN A 167 10.91 54.14 10.58
N LEU A 168 10.80 53.20 9.64
CA LEU A 168 10.37 53.44 8.26
C LEU A 168 8.86 53.23 8.07
N ASP A 169 8.10 53.01 9.14
CA ASP A 169 6.68 52.68 9.10
C ASP A 169 6.37 51.36 8.36
N PHE A 170 7.24 50.36 8.50
CA PHE A 170 6.98 48.99 8.04
C PHE A 170 5.81 48.40 8.82
N ILE A 171 4.73 48.02 8.14
CA ILE A 171 3.53 47.47 8.78
C ILE A 171 3.58 45.94 8.68
N ASP A 172 3.81 45.31 9.82
CA ASP A 172 3.60 43.87 9.99
C ASP A 172 3.06 43.63 11.39
N PHE A 173 1.75 43.71 11.56
CA PHE A 173 1.13 43.86 12.87
C PHE A 173 1.32 42.65 13.80
N ALA A 174 0.92 41.47 13.34
CA ALA A 174 1.00 40.24 14.11
C ALA A 174 2.11 39.29 13.61
N GLY A 175 2.79 39.62 12.50
CA GLY A 175 3.98 38.90 12.05
C GLY A 175 3.80 38.03 10.81
N SER A 176 3.11 38.53 9.79
CA SER A 176 3.05 37.90 8.46
C SER A 176 4.44 37.73 7.86
N THR A 177 5.33 38.70 8.09
CA THR A 177 6.74 38.63 7.73
C THR A 177 7.59 38.17 8.92
N VAL A 178 7.51 38.86 10.05
CA VAL A 178 8.38 38.67 11.23
C VAL A 178 8.34 37.24 11.77
N VAL A 179 7.15 36.63 11.83
CA VAL A 179 6.96 35.26 12.33
C VAL A 179 6.90 34.28 11.15
N HIS A 180 5.92 34.46 10.26
CA HIS A 180 5.60 33.46 9.26
C HIS A 180 6.61 33.44 8.10
N ALA A 181 6.87 34.55 7.43
CA ALA A 181 7.84 34.54 6.33
C ALA A 181 9.25 34.17 6.82
N THR A 182 9.68 34.67 7.98
CA THR A 182 10.95 34.26 8.62
C THR A 182 11.04 32.74 8.78
N GLY A 183 10.02 32.11 9.39
CA GLY A 183 9.98 30.65 9.53
C GLY A 183 9.88 29.92 8.19
N GLY A 184 9.08 30.42 7.25
CA GLY A 184 8.90 29.82 5.92
C GLY A 184 10.15 29.87 5.03
N TRP A 185 10.93 30.95 5.11
CA TRP A 185 12.21 31.07 4.40
C TRP A 185 13.31 30.21 5.03
N ALA A 186 13.34 30.12 6.36
CA ALA A 186 14.20 29.17 7.05
C ALA A 186 13.82 27.71 6.72
N ALA A 187 12.52 27.40 6.60
CA ALA A 187 12.02 26.12 6.14
C ALA A 187 12.49 25.78 4.71
N LEU A 188 12.40 26.74 3.78
CA LEU A 188 12.92 26.56 2.42
C LEU A 188 14.43 26.27 2.42
N ALA A 189 15.22 27.02 3.20
CA ALA A 189 16.65 26.77 3.35
C ALA A 189 16.93 25.35 3.88
N ALA A 190 16.20 24.91 4.90
CA ALA A 190 16.35 23.59 5.49
C ALA A 190 15.97 22.46 4.51
N CYS A 191 14.88 22.62 3.75
CA CYS A 191 14.49 21.67 2.71
C CYS A 191 15.54 21.56 1.59
N LEU A 192 16.17 22.68 1.19
CA LEU A 192 17.24 22.68 0.18
C LEU A 192 18.53 22.02 0.65
N VAL A 193 18.90 22.19 1.93
CA VAL A 193 20.11 21.57 2.49
C VAL A 193 19.92 20.06 2.64
N LEU A 194 18.75 19.62 3.14
CA LEU A 194 18.49 18.20 3.37
C LEU A 194 18.16 17.41 2.10
N GLY A 195 17.54 18.07 1.11
CA GLY A 195 16.98 17.41 -0.07
C GLY A 195 15.61 16.74 0.17
N PRO A 196 15.03 16.11 -0.87
CA PRO A 196 13.68 15.56 -0.82
C PRO A 196 13.60 14.22 -0.08
N ARG A 197 12.42 13.83 0.42
CA ARG A 197 12.19 12.49 0.98
C ARG A 197 12.38 11.40 -0.08
N ILE A 198 12.83 10.22 0.34
CA ILE A 198 13.01 9.07 -0.54
C ILE A 198 11.66 8.67 -1.16
N GLY A 199 11.67 8.48 -2.48
CA GLY A 199 10.49 8.17 -3.29
C GLY A 199 9.56 9.35 -3.60
N ARG A 200 9.90 10.58 -3.14
CA ARG A 200 9.05 11.76 -3.38
C ARG A 200 8.96 12.18 -4.85
N PHE A 201 10.04 11.99 -5.61
CA PHE A 201 10.11 12.33 -7.03
C PHE A 201 10.52 11.11 -7.83
N ARG A 202 9.85 10.86 -8.97
CA ARG A 202 10.23 9.80 -9.91
C ARG A 202 11.52 10.17 -10.67
N ALA A 203 12.06 9.22 -11.41
CA ALA A 203 13.27 9.44 -12.23
C ALA A 203 13.10 10.56 -13.28
N ASP A 204 11.88 10.80 -13.78
CA ASP A 204 11.53 11.91 -14.67
C ASP A 204 11.38 13.27 -13.94
N GLY A 205 11.49 13.27 -12.61
CA GLY A 205 11.31 14.42 -11.74
C GLY A 205 9.86 14.78 -11.44
N SER A 206 8.88 13.97 -11.83
CA SER A 206 7.49 14.16 -11.47
C SER A 206 7.24 13.86 -9.98
N PRO A 207 6.44 14.69 -9.28
CA PRO A 207 6.15 14.46 -7.86
C PRO A 207 5.22 13.26 -7.66
N VAL A 208 5.54 12.45 -6.66
CA VAL A 208 4.72 11.34 -6.15
C VAL A 208 4.04 11.81 -4.88
N ARG A 209 2.71 11.71 -4.81
CA ARG A 209 1.97 12.07 -3.60
C ARG A 209 2.25 11.05 -2.50
N ILE A 210 2.75 11.53 -1.36
CA ILE A 210 2.83 10.74 -0.12
C ILE A 210 1.54 11.03 0.65
N ALA A 211 0.67 10.02 0.80
CA ALA A 211 -0.58 10.20 1.53
C ALA A 211 -0.30 10.37 3.03
N GLY A 212 -0.91 11.41 3.63
CA GLY A 212 -0.89 11.60 5.07
C GLY A 212 -1.67 10.49 5.79
N HIS A 213 -1.26 10.15 7.00
CA HIS A 213 -1.86 9.07 7.78
C HIS A 213 -3.33 9.32 8.18
N SER A 214 -3.74 10.57 8.38
CA SER A 214 -5.10 10.88 8.81
C SER A 214 -5.58 12.27 8.39
N PRO A 215 -6.51 12.36 7.42
CA PRO A 215 -7.17 13.61 7.06
C PRO A 215 -7.91 14.24 8.24
N VAL A 216 -8.45 13.41 9.15
CA VAL A 216 -9.15 13.89 10.36
C VAL A 216 -8.17 14.62 11.28
N LEU A 217 -7.02 14.02 11.62
CA LEU A 217 -6.01 14.70 12.44
C LEU A 217 -5.53 15.98 11.79
N SER A 218 -5.26 15.95 10.47
CA SER A 218 -4.79 17.13 9.75
C SER A 218 -5.79 18.29 9.81
N THR A 219 -7.09 17.99 9.64
CA THR A 219 -8.16 18.99 9.65
C THR A 219 -8.45 19.48 11.06
N THR A 220 -8.45 18.60 12.06
CA THR A 220 -8.56 18.99 13.47
C THR A 220 -7.41 19.92 13.88
N GLY A 221 -6.19 19.61 13.46
CA GLY A 221 -5.02 20.47 13.68
C GLY A 221 -5.20 21.85 13.04
N ALA A 222 -5.64 21.90 11.78
CA ALA A 222 -5.89 23.16 11.07
C ALA A 222 -6.98 24.02 11.74
N LEU A 223 -8.06 23.41 12.27
CA LEU A 223 -9.10 24.12 13.01
C LEU A 223 -8.60 24.65 14.37
N LEU A 224 -7.76 23.90 15.07
CA LEU A 224 -7.14 24.38 16.31
C LEU A 224 -6.19 25.55 16.05
N LEU A 225 -5.42 25.49 14.96
CA LEU A 225 -4.62 26.64 14.51
C LEU A 225 -5.52 27.86 14.25
N PHE A 226 -6.64 27.68 13.54
CA PHE A 226 -7.60 28.75 13.29
C PHE A 226 -8.11 29.40 14.59
N ILE A 227 -8.44 28.61 15.62
CA ILE A 227 -8.84 29.12 16.94
C ILE A 227 -7.70 29.88 17.61
N GLY A 228 -6.48 29.33 17.58
CA GLY A 228 -5.31 29.98 18.14
C GLY A 228 -4.98 31.32 17.46
N TRP A 229 -5.33 31.48 16.19
CA TRP A 229 -5.17 32.73 15.45
C TRP A 229 -5.99 33.91 16.01
N ILE A 230 -7.09 33.63 16.72
CA ILE A 230 -7.83 34.64 17.48
C ILE A 230 -6.94 35.25 18.56
N GLY A 231 -6.19 34.41 19.28
CA GLY A 231 -5.19 34.85 20.24
C GLY A 231 -3.97 35.48 19.59
N PHE A 232 -3.52 34.94 18.45
CA PHE A 232 -2.34 35.45 17.74
C PHE A 232 -2.52 36.90 17.26
N ASN A 233 -3.58 37.16 16.48
CA ASN A 233 -3.88 38.49 15.98
C ASN A 233 -4.44 39.40 17.08
N GLY A 234 -5.36 38.89 17.91
CA GLY A 234 -5.97 39.67 18.98
C GLY A 234 -4.99 40.05 20.10
N GLY A 235 -4.04 39.18 20.42
CA GLY A 235 -2.98 39.43 21.39
C GLY A 235 -1.96 40.48 20.93
N SER A 236 -1.75 40.58 19.61
CA SER A 236 -0.89 41.61 18.99
C SER A 236 -1.44 43.04 19.18
N ALA A 237 -2.73 43.19 19.55
CA ALA A 237 -3.30 44.48 19.92
C ALA A 237 -2.79 45.02 21.26
N LEU A 238 -2.26 44.14 22.14
CA LEU A 238 -1.72 44.45 23.47
C LEU A 238 -2.68 45.14 24.46
N ALA A 239 -3.91 45.48 24.05
CA ALA A 239 -4.92 46.14 24.85
C ALA A 239 -6.34 45.70 24.46
N VAL A 240 -7.27 45.74 25.41
CA VAL A 240 -8.69 45.43 25.19
C VAL A 240 -9.45 46.73 24.86
N ASN A 241 -9.70 46.97 23.58
CA ASN A 241 -10.47 48.13 23.10
C ASN A 241 -11.32 47.75 21.86
N ASP A 242 -12.06 48.73 21.32
CA ASP A 242 -12.98 48.51 20.19
C ASP A 242 -12.31 47.92 18.94
N SER A 243 -10.99 48.12 18.76
CA SER A 243 -10.26 47.56 17.62
C SER A 243 -10.10 46.04 17.71
N LEU A 244 -10.17 45.45 18.91
CA LEU A 244 -10.02 44.01 19.11
C LEU A 244 -11.11 43.22 18.37
N ALA A 245 -12.37 43.69 18.40
CA ALA A 245 -13.46 43.06 17.70
C ALA A 245 -13.24 43.07 16.18
N VAL A 246 -12.74 44.19 15.64
CA VAL A 246 -12.43 44.33 14.20
C VAL A 246 -11.30 43.38 13.79
N ILE A 247 -10.25 43.30 14.59
CA ILE A 247 -9.12 42.38 14.37
C ILE A 247 -9.61 40.94 14.30
N ILE A 248 -10.45 40.51 15.25
CA ILE A 248 -10.98 39.14 15.29
C ILE A 248 -11.87 38.89 14.07
N VAL A 249 -12.80 39.79 13.73
CA VAL A 249 -13.68 39.64 12.56
C VAL A 249 -12.88 39.51 11.27
N ASN A 250 -11.89 40.39 11.07
CA ASN A 250 -11.04 40.34 9.87
C ASN A 250 -10.23 39.04 9.81
N THR A 251 -9.77 38.52 10.96
CA THR A 251 -9.07 37.24 11.05
C THR A 251 -9.96 36.08 10.62
N LEU A 252 -11.19 36.02 11.14
CA LEU A 252 -12.17 34.98 10.80
C LEU A 252 -12.52 35.00 9.31
N LEU A 253 -12.84 36.19 8.78
CA LEU A 253 -13.22 36.36 7.37
C LEU A 253 -12.10 35.92 6.42
N ALA A 254 -10.87 36.34 6.68
CA ALA A 254 -9.73 35.99 5.83
C ALA A 254 -9.44 34.48 5.82
N GLY A 255 -9.44 33.84 7.00
CA GLY A 255 -9.24 32.40 7.12
C GLY A 255 -10.35 31.60 6.43
N SER A 256 -11.62 31.98 6.63
CA SER A 256 -12.76 31.32 5.98
C SER A 256 -12.72 31.49 4.46
N MET A 257 -12.40 32.69 3.96
CA MET A 257 -12.30 32.92 2.52
C MET A 257 -11.14 32.16 1.89
N GLY A 258 -10.00 32.07 2.59
CA GLY A 258 -8.88 31.23 2.18
C GLY A 258 -9.29 29.75 2.07
N ALA A 259 -10.09 29.24 3.01
CA ALA A 259 -10.63 27.88 2.97
C ALA A 259 -11.55 27.67 1.76
N CYS A 260 -12.45 28.62 1.47
CA CYS A 260 -13.32 28.59 0.29
C CYS A 260 -12.52 28.54 -1.01
N VAL A 261 -11.46 29.35 -1.12
CA VAL A 261 -10.55 29.30 -2.27
C VAL A 261 -9.90 27.92 -2.39
N GLY A 262 -9.40 27.37 -1.28
CA GLY A 262 -8.81 26.03 -1.27
C GLY A 262 -9.76 24.93 -1.74
N TYR A 263 -11.02 25.01 -1.31
CA TYR A 263 -12.09 24.12 -1.76
C TYR A 263 -12.32 24.23 -3.28
N VAL A 264 -12.48 25.44 -3.80
CA VAL A 264 -12.75 25.70 -5.22
C VAL A 264 -11.57 25.24 -6.08
N VAL A 265 -10.35 25.62 -5.72
CA VAL A 265 -9.13 25.24 -6.46
C VAL A 265 -8.93 23.72 -6.43
N GLY A 266 -9.16 23.07 -5.28
CA GLY A 266 -9.11 21.62 -5.16
C GLY A 266 -10.11 20.92 -6.07
N PHE A 267 -11.36 21.38 -6.09
CA PHE A 267 -12.40 20.84 -6.96
C PHE A 267 -12.02 20.90 -8.45
N TYR A 268 -11.48 22.03 -8.91
CA TYR A 268 -11.09 22.19 -10.31
C TYR A 268 -9.83 21.42 -10.70
N GLN A 269 -8.83 21.34 -9.82
CA GLN A 269 -7.54 20.71 -10.14
C GLN A 269 -7.54 19.19 -9.96
N ASP A 270 -8.13 18.69 -8.87
CA ASP A 270 -7.97 17.29 -8.46
C ASP A 270 -9.18 16.43 -8.82
N ARG A 271 -10.32 17.06 -9.21
CA ARG A 271 -11.62 16.40 -9.47
C ARG A 271 -12.22 15.65 -8.28
N VAL A 272 -11.52 15.61 -7.15
CA VAL A 272 -11.94 15.10 -5.85
C VAL A 272 -11.60 16.13 -4.77
N ILE A 273 -12.41 16.23 -3.72
CA ILE A 273 -12.22 17.22 -2.66
C ILE A 273 -11.36 16.61 -1.56
N LEU A 274 -10.08 16.99 -1.52
CA LEU A 274 -9.16 16.62 -0.45
C LEU A 274 -9.04 17.76 0.57
N PRO A 275 -9.08 17.47 1.90
CA PRO A 275 -8.98 18.51 2.92
C PRO A 275 -7.68 19.33 2.88
N GLU A 276 -6.60 18.76 2.33
CA GLU A 276 -5.25 19.34 2.27
C GLU A 276 -5.23 20.75 1.65
N LYS A 277 -5.91 20.96 0.51
CA LYS A 277 -5.95 22.27 -0.16
C LYS A 277 -6.83 23.27 0.56
N SER A 278 -7.95 22.83 1.14
CA SER A 278 -8.80 23.66 1.99
C SER A 278 -8.05 24.12 3.23
N ASN A 279 -7.30 23.22 3.88
CA ASN A 279 -6.46 23.53 5.03
C ASN A 279 -5.33 24.50 4.64
N ALA A 280 -4.63 24.25 3.54
CA ALA A 280 -3.58 25.15 3.05
C ALA A 280 -4.11 26.53 2.67
N GLY A 281 -5.27 26.60 2.02
CA GLY A 281 -5.94 27.85 1.70
C GLY A 281 -6.35 28.63 2.95
N MET A 282 -6.94 27.94 3.93
CA MET A 282 -7.33 28.52 5.22
C MET A 282 -6.13 29.13 5.97
N LEU A 283 -5.06 28.33 6.13
CA LEU A 283 -3.85 28.77 6.82
C LEU A 283 -3.14 29.90 6.05
N GLY A 284 -3.10 29.84 4.72
CA GLY A 284 -2.57 30.91 3.88
C GLY A 284 -3.33 32.23 4.03
N GLY A 285 -4.66 32.18 4.11
CA GLY A 285 -5.50 33.35 4.37
C GLY A 285 -5.26 33.94 5.77
N LEU A 286 -5.16 33.09 6.79
CA LEU A 286 -4.83 33.49 8.17
C LEU A 286 -3.44 34.13 8.26
N VAL A 287 -2.44 33.56 7.59
CA VAL A 287 -1.08 34.14 7.54
C VAL A 287 -1.10 35.49 6.84
N ALA A 288 -1.76 35.62 5.68
CA ALA A 288 -1.73 36.87 4.91
C ALA A 288 -2.39 38.04 5.66
N VAL A 289 -3.51 37.81 6.37
CA VAL A 289 -4.22 38.88 7.09
C VAL A 289 -3.44 39.40 8.29
N THR A 290 -2.52 38.61 8.87
CA THR A 290 -1.72 39.02 10.05
C THR A 290 -0.90 40.29 9.85
N ALA A 291 -0.60 40.65 8.60
CA ALA A 291 0.19 41.84 8.30
C ALA A 291 -0.54 43.14 8.68
N GLY A 292 -1.88 43.19 8.53
CA GLY A 292 -2.65 44.43 8.64
C GLY A 292 -4.10 44.27 9.07
N CYS A 293 -4.45 43.19 9.78
CA CYS A 293 -5.82 42.88 10.20
C CYS A 293 -6.50 44.02 11.00
N GLN A 294 -5.74 44.86 11.68
CA GLN A 294 -6.21 46.04 12.42
C GLN A 294 -6.53 47.26 11.54
N LEU A 295 -5.97 47.33 10.33
CA LEU A 295 -6.15 48.46 9.41
C LEU A 295 -7.15 48.19 8.28
N LEU A 296 -7.36 46.90 7.95
CA LEU A 296 -8.27 46.44 6.91
C LEU A 296 -9.74 46.64 7.30
N ASP A 297 -10.57 46.86 6.29
CA ASP A 297 -12.02 46.68 6.41
C ASP A 297 -12.39 45.20 6.12
N PRO A 298 -13.63 44.78 6.43
CA PRO A 298 -14.05 43.39 6.21
C PRO A 298 -13.92 42.92 4.75
N ALA A 299 -14.12 43.82 3.78
CA ALA A 299 -13.95 43.50 2.36
C ALA A 299 -12.47 43.27 2.00
N GLY A 300 -11.57 44.13 2.50
CA GLY A 300 -10.12 43.96 2.39
C GLY A 300 -9.65 42.68 3.07
N ALA A 301 -10.24 42.30 4.21
CA ALA A 301 -9.96 41.04 4.90
C ALA A 301 -10.37 39.79 4.07
N LEU A 302 -11.52 39.82 3.40
CA LEU A 302 -11.91 38.75 2.47
C LEU A 302 -10.95 38.66 1.28
N LEU A 303 -10.58 39.79 0.67
CA LEU A 303 -9.68 39.83 -0.48
C LEU A 303 -8.27 39.36 -0.12
N ILE A 304 -7.70 39.83 0.99
CA ILE A 304 -6.38 39.38 1.45
C ILE A 304 -6.39 37.89 1.79
N GLY A 305 -7.47 37.38 2.37
CA GLY A 305 -7.68 35.96 2.62
C GLY A 305 -7.73 35.12 1.34
N ALA A 306 -8.48 35.57 0.33
CA ALA A 306 -8.59 34.90 -0.96
C ALA A 306 -7.25 34.84 -1.70
N ILE A 307 -6.52 35.96 -1.74
CA ILE A 307 -5.22 36.03 -2.41
C ILE A 307 -4.18 35.24 -1.63
N GLY A 308 -4.16 35.37 -0.29
CA GLY A 308 -3.26 34.61 0.59
C GLY A 308 -3.45 33.10 0.45
N GLY A 309 -4.68 32.62 0.48
CA GLY A 309 -5.00 31.20 0.25
C GLY A 309 -4.60 30.72 -1.14
N SER A 310 -4.85 31.52 -2.18
CA SER A 310 -4.42 31.21 -3.56
C SER A 310 -2.90 31.09 -3.65
N VAL A 311 -2.18 32.09 -3.15
CA VAL A 311 -0.72 32.15 -3.17
C VAL A 311 -0.12 30.99 -2.38
N ALA A 312 -0.70 30.58 -1.27
CA ALA A 312 -0.24 29.42 -0.51
C ALA A 312 -0.32 28.13 -1.34
N ILE A 313 -1.45 27.88 -2.00
CA ILE A 313 -1.68 26.66 -2.79
C ILE A 313 -0.78 26.64 -4.03
N PHE A 314 -0.75 27.73 -4.80
CA PHE A 314 0.08 27.81 -6.00
C PHE A 314 1.57 27.88 -5.66
N GLY A 315 1.94 28.50 -4.54
CA GLY A 315 3.31 28.51 -4.02
C GLY A 315 3.79 27.10 -3.69
N ASN A 316 2.99 26.30 -2.98
CA ASN A 316 3.31 24.89 -2.73
C ASN A 316 3.45 24.09 -4.03
N ALA A 317 2.55 24.30 -5.00
CA ALA A 317 2.66 23.65 -6.30
C ALA A 317 3.91 24.08 -7.10
N LEU A 318 4.34 25.34 -6.98
CA LEU A 318 5.56 25.86 -7.61
C LEU A 318 6.81 25.22 -6.99
N VAL A 319 6.89 25.21 -5.66
CA VAL A 319 8.00 24.61 -4.89
C VAL A 319 8.13 23.13 -5.22
N GLU A 320 7.00 22.40 -5.26
CA GLU A 320 6.98 20.98 -5.58
C GLU A 320 7.34 20.72 -7.04
N ARG A 321 6.60 21.31 -8.00
CA ARG A 321 6.67 20.91 -9.42
C ARG A 321 7.81 21.56 -10.19
N LYS A 322 8.22 22.77 -9.82
CA LYS A 322 9.27 23.52 -10.53
C LYS A 322 10.60 23.46 -9.79
N LEU A 323 10.59 23.68 -8.47
CA LEU A 323 11.82 23.69 -7.68
C LEU A 323 12.24 22.30 -7.19
N LYS A 324 11.37 21.29 -7.33
CA LYS A 324 11.60 19.90 -6.87
C LYS A 324 12.00 19.84 -5.39
N VAL A 325 11.42 20.75 -4.60
CA VAL A 325 11.63 20.80 -3.16
C VAL A 325 10.47 20.09 -2.49
N ASP A 326 10.81 19.18 -1.58
CA ASP A 326 9.82 18.45 -0.79
C ASP A 326 9.54 19.16 0.52
N ASP A 327 8.32 19.62 0.68
CA ASP A 327 7.79 20.20 1.91
C ASP A 327 6.72 19.27 2.46
N ALA A 328 6.91 18.76 3.67
CA ALA A 328 6.07 17.72 4.23
C ALA A 328 4.64 18.20 4.56
N VAL A 329 4.49 19.47 4.95
CA VAL A 329 3.19 20.04 5.37
C VAL A 329 2.74 21.21 4.50
N GLY A 330 3.55 21.62 3.53
CA GLY A 330 3.28 22.79 2.68
C GLY A 330 3.52 24.12 3.40
N ALA A 331 4.43 24.13 4.38
CA ALA A 331 4.78 25.29 5.20
C ALA A 331 5.32 26.46 4.36
N ILE A 332 6.08 26.22 3.30
CA ILE A 332 6.71 27.28 2.50
C ILE A 332 5.64 28.09 1.76
N GLY A 333 4.67 27.43 1.09
CA GLY A 333 3.52 28.11 0.49
C GLY A 333 2.73 28.92 1.51
N ILE A 334 2.36 28.28 2.61
CA ILE A 334 1.49 28.85 3.64
C ILE A 334 2.16 30.02 4.36
N HIS A 335 3.43 29.92 4.73
CA HIS A 335 4.08 30.89 5.60
C HIS A 335 4.97 31.88 4.84
N ALA A 336 5.78 31.41 3.89
CA ALA A 336 6.66 32.30 3.14
C ALA A 336 5.88 33.09 2.07
N PHE A 337 5.27 32.38 1.11
CA PHE A 337 4.62 33.05 0.00
C PHE A 337 3.37 33.84 0.42
N ALA A 338 2.50 33.25 1.26
CA ALA A 338 1.33 33.98 1.73
C ALA A 338 1.70 35.12 2.70
N GLY A 339 2.77 34.97 3.48
CA GLY A 339 3.28 36.04 4.36
C GLY A 339 3.77 37.26 3.59
N VAL A 340 4.56 37.02 2.52
CA VAL A 340 4.97 38.06 1.57
C VAL A 340 3.78 38.71 0.88
N ALA A 341 2.83 37.90 0.40
CA ALA A 341 1.64 38.43 -0.25
C ALA A 341 0.81 39.31 0.69
N GLY A 342 0.57 38.86 1.93
CA GLY A 342 -0.13 39.63 2.95
C GLY A 342 0.50 40.99 3.19
N THR A 343 1.82 41.00 3.42
CA THR A 343 2.59 42.22 3.71
C THR A 343 2.57 43.23 2.54
N LEU A 344 2.68 42.75 1.29
CA LEU A 344 2.52 43.61 0.10
C LEU A 344 1.09 44.14 -0.05
N LEU A 345 0.09 43.29 0.21
CA LEU A 345 -1.32 43.63 0.06
C LEU A 345 -1.79 44.66 1.06
N VAL A 346 -1.12 44.83 2.21
CA VAL A 346 -1.40 45.93 3.14
C VAL A 346 -1.38 47.28 2.42
N ALA A 347 -0.34 47.55 1.61
CA ALA A 347 -0.22 48.82 0.88
C ALA A 347 -1.33 49.02 -0.18
N LEU A 348 -1.93 47.93 -0.67
CA LEU A 348 -2.93 47.93 -1.75
C LEU A 348 -4.37 47.91 -1.24
N LEU A 349 -4.63 47.23 -0.12
CA LEU A 349 -5.98 46.98 0.39
C LEU A 349 -6.34 47.85 1.58
N VAL A 350 -5.37 48.33 2.37
CA VAL A 350 -5.66 49.28 3.45
C VAL A 350 -6.11 50.63 2.85
N PRO A 351 -7.14 51.29 3.43
CA PRO A 351 -7.52 52.65 3.07
C PRO A 351 -6.36 53.63 3.16
N VAL A 352 -6.21 54.52 2.19
CA VAL A 352 -5.01 55.39 2.05
C VAL A 352 -4.83 56.31 3.24
N ASP A 353 -5.92 56.78 3.84
CA ASP A 353 -5.96 57.61 5.05
C ASP A 353 -5.43 56.90 6.31
N ARG A 354 -5.31 55.57 6.27
CA ARG A 354 -4.79 54.74 7.35
C ARG A 354 -3.35 54.27 7.12
N LEU A 355 -2.73 54.65 5.99
CA LEU A 355 -1.35 54.31 5.70
C LEU A 355 -0.38 55.32 6.36
N PRO A 356 0.54 54.88 7.23
CA PRO A 356 1.48 55.76 7.93
C PRO A 356 2.43 56.49 6.98
N ALA A 357 2.88 55.83 5.90
CA ALA A 357 3.68 56.47 4.86
C ALA A 357 2.93 57.48 3.99
N GLY A 358 1.64 57.73 4.25
CA GLY A 358 0.81 58.74 3.58
C GLY A 358 0.41 58.43 2.14
N GLY A 359 0.86 57.31 1.56
CA GLY A 359 0.54 56.93 0.19
C GLY A 359 0.84 55.47 -0.14
N ARG A 360 0.09 54.91 -1.11
CA ARG A 360 0.18 53.49 -1.49
C ARG A 360 1.57 53.09 -1.99
N LEU A 361 2.18 53.90 -2.88
CA LEU A 361 3.48 53.58 -3.47
C LEU A 361 4.62 53.66 -2.45
N ALA A 362 4.59 54.68 -1.57
CA ALA A 362 5.55 54.82 -0.48
C ALA A 362 5.45 53.62 0.47
N GLN A 363 4.24 53.28 0.90
CA GLN A 363 4.03 52.11 1.75
C GLN A 363 4.46 50.82 1.06
N LEU A 364 4.08 50.61 -0.21
CA LEU A 364 4.44 49.40 -0.96
C LEU A 364 5.96 49.24 -1.07
N TRP A 365 6.68 50.35 -1.26
CA TRP A 365 8.14 50.34 -1.28
C TRP A 365 8.73 49.92 0.07
N ILE A 366 8.27 50.51 1.18
CA ILE A 366 8.69 50.13 2.54
C ILE A 366 8.43 48.65 2.79
N GLN A 367 7.26 48.15 2.41
CA GLN A 367 6.90 46.74 2.57
C GLN A 367 7.81 45.82 1.74
N ALA A 368 8.06 46.16 0.48
CA ALA A 368 8.95 45.40 -0.39
C ALA A 368 10.39 45.36 0.15
N VAL A 369 10.90 46.46 0.69
CA VAL A 369 12.22 46.52 1.32
C VAL A 369 12.28 45.62 2.56
N GLY A 370 11.30 45.69 3.46
CA GLY A 370 11.26 44.85 4.66
C GLY A 370 11.18 43.36 4.32
N ILE A 371 10.36 42.97 3.35
CA ILE A 371 10.27 41.60 2.85
C ILE A 371 11.60 41.13 2.23
N GLY A 372 12.23 41.99 1.42
CA GLY A 372 13.52 41.68 0.79
C GLY A 372 14.61 41.42 1.84
N ILE A 373 14.71 42.29 2.84
CA ILE A 373 15.64 42.14 3.97
C ILE A 373 15.33 40.85 4.74
N ASN A 374 14.05 40.57 5.00
CA ASN A 374 13.63 39.34 5.66
C ASN A 374 14.08 38.10 4.89
N PHE A 375 13.87 38.06 3.57
CA PHE A 375 14.31 36.94 2.73
C PHE A 375 15.82 36.74 2.84
N TYR A 376 16.62 37.79 2.59
CA TYR A 376 18.08 37.65 2.64
C TYR A 376 18.60 37.24 4.02
N TRP A 377 17.99 37.74 5.10
CA TRP A 377 18.36 37.38 6.45
C TRP A 377 17.90 35.97 6.82
N ALA A 378 16.59 35.71 6.77
CA ALA A 378 16.01 34.45 7.21
C ALA A 378 16.43 33.27 6.33
N PHE A 379 16.35 33.39 5.00
CA PHE A 379 16.83 32.34 4.09
C PHE A 379 18.35 32.26 4.11
N GLY A 380 19.05 33.39 3.93
CA GLY A 380 20.51 33.42 3.76
C GLY A 380 21.25 32.96 5.00
N ALA A 381 20.89 33.47 6.19
CA ALA A 381 21.52 33.05 7.45
C ALA A 381 21.22 31.58 7.75
N SER A 382 19.95 31.15 7.61
CA SER A 382 19.58 29.74 7.82
C SER A 382 20.34 28.81 6.88
N TYR A 383 20.41 29.14 5.58
CA TYR A 383 21.08 28.32 4.59
C TYR A 383 22.58 28.19 4.88
N LEU A 384 23.25 29.30 5.19
CA LEU A 384 24.69 29.29 5.51
C LEU A 384 24.97 28.52 6.79
N LEU A 385 24.18 28.73 7.84
CA LEU A 385 24.35 28.05 9.13
C LEU A 385 24.08 26.55 9.01
N LEU A 386 23.01 26.15 8.32
CA LEU A 386 22.67 24.74 8.11
C LEU A 386 23.73 24.03 7.25
N ARG A 387 24.22 24.65 6.16
CA ARG A 387 25.32 24.09 5.36
C ARG A 387 26.62 23.98 6.15
N PHE A 388 26.93 24.97 6.98
CA PHE A 388 28.08 24.92 7.85
C PHE A 388 27.95 23.77 8.85
N LEU A 389 26.78 23.63 9.48
CA LEU A 389 26.50 22.59 10.45
C LEU A 389 26.57 21.19 9.82
N ASP A 390 26.02 21.01 8.61
CA ASP A 390 26.03 19.74 7.88
C ASP A 390 27.45 19.22 7.57
N ARG A 391 28.44 20.13 7.55
CA ARG A 391 29.86 19.76 7.38
C ARG A 391 30.46 19.09 8.61
N PHE A 392 29.90 19.33 9.81
CA PHE A 392 30.40 18.78 11.08
C PHE A 392 29.45 17.74 11.69
N PHE A 393 28.15 17.88 11.45
CA PHE A 393 27.11 17.01 11.96
C PHE A 393 26.18 16.60 10.82
N VAL A 394 26.04 15.30 10.60
CA VAL A 394 25.11 14.79 9.57
C VAL A 394 23.68 15.10 10.01
N LEU A 395 23.03 16.05 9.32
CA LEU A 395 21.69 16.54 9.67
C LEU A 395 20.57 15.59 9.26
N ARG A 396 20.76 14.90 8.13
CA ARG A 396 19.80 13.94 7.59
C ARG A 396 19.96 12.56 8.26
N VAL A 397 18.87 11.83 8.39
CA VAL A 397 18.93 10.41 8.78
C VAL A 397 19.44 9.52 7.64
N SER A 398 19.82 8.27 7.94
CA SER A 398 20.24 7.33 6.90
C SER A 398 19.06 6.91 6.02
N ALA A 399 19.34 6.46 4.79
CA ALA A 399 18.27 6.04 3.86
C ALA A 399 17.41 4.91 4.42
N ARG A 400 18.06 3.95 5.11
CA ARG A 400 17.39 2.86 5.82
C ARG A 400 16.50 3.37 6.94
N ASP A 401 16.97 4.33 7.75
CA ASP A 401 16.17 4.89 8.85
C ASP A 401 14.94 5.67 8.35
N GLU A 402 15.05 6.31 7.18
CA GLU A 402 13.94 7.01 6.53
C GLU A 402 12.89 6.02 5.97
N GLU A 403 13.34 4.88 5.43
CA GLU A 403 12.51 3.78 4.91
C GLU A 403 11.86 2.92 5.99
N ASP A 404 12.57 2.61 7.08
CA ASP A 404 12.07 1.86 8.24
C ASP A 404 11.11 2.76 9.06
N GLY A 405 11.36 4.07 9.09
CA GLY A 405 10.61 5.06 9.87
C GLY A 405 11.38 5.53 11.09
N LEU A 406 11.31 6.84 11.34
CA LEU A 406 12.15 7.51 12.32
C LEU A 406 11.89 7.07 13.77
N ASN A 407 10.68 6.58 14.07
CA ASN A 407 10.35 6.04 15.38
C ASN A 407 11.22 4.81 15.72
N ILE A 408 11.64 4.05 14.70
CA ILE A 408 12.47 2.84 14.84
C ILE A 408 13.94 3.21 15.04
N ALA A 409 14.45 4.14 14.24
CA ALA A 409 15.87 4.49 14.17
C ALA A 409 16.45 5.17 15.43
N GLU A 410 15.68 6.02 16.11
CA GLU A 410 16.19 6.80 17.26
C GLU A 410 15.68 6.34 18.63
N HIS A 411 14.58 5.59 18.70
CA HIS A 411 13.99 5.18 19.98
C HIS A 411 14.06 3.69 20.27
N ALA A 412 14.62 2.88 19.36
CA ALA A 412 14.71 1.42 19.48
C ALA A 412 13.36 0.72 19.81
N THR A 413 12.25 1.44 19.67
CA THR A 413 10.90 0.94 19.88
C THR A 413 10.25 0.85 18.51
N ARG A 414 10.27 -0.35 17.95
CA ARG A 414 9.35 -0.71 16.88
C ARG A 414 7.96 -0.82 17.54
N LEU A 415 7.07 0.11 17.22
CA LEU A 415 5.69 0.15 17.72
C LEU A 415 4.76 0.09 16.50
N GLY A 416 3.77 -0.78 16.54
CA GLY A 416 2.98 -1.18 15.38
C GLY A 416 3.51 -2.45 14.69
N VAL A 417 2.86 -2.89 13.61
CA VAL A 417 3.05 -4.25 13.04
C VAL A 417 4.22 -4.35 12.05
N GLY A 418 4.72 -3.22 11.54
CA GLY A 418 5.69 -3.19 10.43
C GLY A 418 6.97 -3.97 10.68
N HIS A 419 7.44 -4.07 11.93
CA HIS A 419 8.62 -4.87 12.24
C HIS A 419 8.41 -6.38 12.18
N VAL A 420 7.18 -6.83 12.38
CA VAL A 420 6.75 -8.22 12.21
C VAL A 420 6.59 -8.49 10.72
N GLU A 421 6.03 -7.55 9.96
CA GLU A 421 5.89 -7.64 8.49
C GLU A 421 7.25 -7.76 7.80
N ASP A 422 8.23 -6.91 8.16
CA ASP A 422 9.59 -7.01 7.62
C ASP A 422 10.23 -8.36 7.92
N ALA A 423 10.05 -8.86 9.15
CA ALA A 423 10.62 -10.13 9.58
C ALA A 423 9.94 -11.33 8.89
N LEU A 424 8.63 -11.22 8.62
CA LEU A 424 7.87 -12.19 7.84
C LEU A 424 8.27 -12.15 6.36
N ALA A 425 8.50 -10.97 5.79
CA ALA A 425 8.97 -10.79 4.42
C ALA A 425 10.38 -11.35 4.22
N ASP A 426 11.29 -11.12 5.18
CA ASP A 426 12.63 -11.74 5.18
C ASP A 426 12.54 -13.27 5.23
N LEU A 427 11.58 -13.83 6.00
CA LEU A 427 11.35 -15.28 6.13
C LEU A 427 10.79 -15.86 4.82
N LEU A 428 9.78 -15.20 4.23
CA LEU A 428 9.17 -15.59 2.96
C LEU A 428 10.15 -15.48 1.77
N ALA A 429 11.07 -14.52 1.82
CA ALA A 429 12.13 -14.36 0.82
C ALA A 429 13.30 -15.36 0.99
N GLY A 430 13.25 -16.25 2.00
CA GLY A 430 14.32 -17.21 2.30
C GLY A 430 15.61 -16.57 2.81
N LYS A 431 15.55 -15.34 3.33
CA LYS A 431 16.70 -14.55 3.81
C LYS A 431 16.76 -14.43 5.33
N ALA A 432 15.76 -14.94 6.05
CA ALA A 432 15.69 -14.80 7.50
C ALA A 432 16.66 -15.73 8.23
N ASP A 433 17.35 -15.15 9.22
CA ASP A 433 18.09 -15.89 10.24
C ASP A 433 17.10 -16.50 11.25
N LEU A 434 17.03 -17.84 11.30
CA LEU A 434 16.14 -18.59 12.18
C LEU A 434 16.42 -18.40 13.68
N ALA A 435 17.60 -17.88 14.05
CA ALA A 435 17.93 -17.52 15.42
C ALA A 435 17.42 -16.13 15.85
N ARG A 436 16.89 -15.33 14.92
CA ARG A 436 16.41 -13.98 15.21
C ARG A 436 15.14 -14.03 16.06
N ARG A 437 15.08 -13.22 17.12
CA ARG A 437 13.87 -12.96 17.90
C ARG A 437 13.58 -11.46 17.92
N LEU A 438 12.31 -11.13 17.83
CA LEU A 438 11.82 -9.77 17.92
C LEU A 438 11.53 -9.41 19.39
N PRO A 439 11.89 -8.20 19.86
CA PRO A 439 11.65 -7.81 21.25
C PRO A 439 10.14 -7.66 21.51
N VAL A 440 9.61 -8.39 22.50
CA VAL A 440 8.21 -8.29 22.92
C VAL A 440 8.05 -7.15 23.94
N ILE A 441 7.32 -6.10 23.55
CA ILE A 441 7.03 -4.95 24.42
C ILE A 441 5.59 -5.09 24.95
N ARG A 442 5.42 -5.14 26.27
CA ARG A 442 4.09 -5.24 26.89
C ARG A 442 3.25 -3.98 26.64
N GLY A 443 2.02 -4.16 26.15
CA GLY A 443 1.07 -3.09 25.83
C GLY A 443 1.23 -2.46 24.44
N ASP A 444 2.13 -2.98 23.60
CA ASP A 444 2.22 -2.61 22.18
C ASP A 444 1.08 -3.27 21.39
N GLU A 445 0.57 -2.59 20.36
CA GLU A 445 -0.44 -3.14 19.43
C GLU A 445 0.07 -4.43 18.76
N ALA A 446 1.37 -4.54 18.54
CA ALA A 446 2.01 -5.72 17.97
C ALA A 446 2.53 -6.73 19.03
N GLU A 447 2.26 -6.57 20.32
CA GLU A 447 2.76 -7.46 21.39
C GLU A 447 2.42 -8.93 21.10
N ARG A 448 1.14 -9.21 20.84
CA ARG A 448 0.63 -10.56 20.58
C ARG A 448 1.23 -11.14 19.28
N LEU A 449 1.30 -10.34 18.24
CA LEU A 449 1.87 -10.70 16.93
C LEU A 449 3.38 -11.00 17.03
N THR A 450 4.12 -10.18 17.77
CA THR A 450 5.56 -10.34 17.98
C THR A 450 5.84 -11.60 18.80
N GLY A 451 4.99 -11.90 19.79
CA GLY A 451 5.02 -13.17 20.53
C GLY A 451 4.83 -14.38 19.62
N LEU A 452 3.77 -14.37 18.79
CA LEU A 452 3.49 -15.46 17.85
C LEU A 452 4.61 -15.68 16.82
N PHE A 453 5.20 -14.60 16.31
CA PHE A 453 6.34 -14.69 15.40
C PHE A 453 7.55 -15.36 16.06
N ASN A 454 7.87 -14.99 17.30
CA ASN A 454 8.97 -15.61 18.04
C ASN A 454 8.73 -17.11 18.30
N ASP A 455 7.49 -17.48 18.64
CA ASP A 455 7.10 -18.88 18.84
C ASP A 455 7.25 -19.70 17.53
N LEU A 456 6.92 -19.11 16.37
CA LEU A 456 7.13 -19.73 15.06
C LEU A 456 8.63 -19.97 14.80
N MET A 457 9.47 -18.97 15.08
CA MET A 457 10.92 -19.08 14.89
C MET A 457 11.56 -20.11 15.84
N ASP A 458 11.05 -20.22 17.08
CA ASP A 458 11.47 -21.27 18.03
C ASP A 458 11.19 -22.67 17.47
N LYS A 459 10.04 -22.88 16.83
CA LYS A 459 9.69 -24.16 16.19
C LYS A 459 10.57 -24.45 14.97
N ALA A 460 10.74 -23.48 14.08
CA ALA A 460 11.55 -23.65 12.88
C ALA A 460 13.02 -23.98 13.23
N GLN A 461 13.58 -23.31 14.23
CA GLN A 461 14.94 -23.57 14.70
C GLN A 461 15.08 -24.94 15.39
N ALA A 462 14.05 -25.40 16.11
CA ALA A 462 14.04 -26.74 16.70
C ALA A 462 14.02 -27.84 15.63
N GLU A 463 13.31 -27.62 14.53
CA GLU A 463 13.22 -28.57 13.41
C GLU A 463 14.54 -28.64 12.60
N GLU A 464 15.21 -27.50 12.39
CA GLU A 464 16.53 -27.47 11.76
C GLU A 464 17.61 -28.17 12.59
N ARG A 465 17.64 -27.95 13.91
CA ARG A 465 18.55 -28.68 14.82
C ARG A 465 18.33 -30.19 14.82
N SER A 466 17.08 -30.63 14.71
CA SER A 466 16.76 -32.06 14.57
C SER A 466 17.33 -32.64 13.26
N ARG A 467 17.32 -31.83 12.20
CA ARG A 467 17.88 -32.19 10.88
C ARG A 467 19.42 -32.24 10.90
N GLU A 468 20.08 -31.30 11.57
CA GLU A 468 21.54 -31.29 11.75
C GLU A 468 22.04 -32.46 12.60
N GLN A 469 21.33 -32.82 13.67
CA GLN A 469 21.67 -33.97 14.52
C GLN A 469 21.59 -35.31 13.76
N ASN A 470 20.69 -35.42 12.79
CA ASN A 470 20.61 -36.59 11.90
C ASN A 470 21.74 -36.65 10.87
N LEU A 471 22.30 -35.51 10.45
CA LEU A 471 23.44 -35.43 9.53
C LEU A 471 24.78 -35.73 10.24
N GLN A 472 24.91 -35.38 11.52
CA GLN A 472 26.16 -35.52 12.26
C GLN A 472 26.49 -36.99 12.61
N ALA A 473 25.48 -37.87 12.64
CA ALA A 473 25.64 -39.32 12.79
C ALA A 473 26.27 -39.99 11.55
N THR A 474 26.30 -39.32 10.40
CA THR A 474 26.79 -39.87 9.12
C THR A 474 28.30 -39.59 8.89
N HIS A 475 28.87 -38.57 9.52
CA HIS A 475 30.20 -38.04 9.17
C HIS A 475 31.42 -38.76 9.77
N GLU A 476 31.27 -39.63 10.78
CA GLU A 476 32.40 -40.36 11.38
C GLU A 476 32.87 -41.56 10.54
N TYR A 477 32.11 -41.95 9.51
CA TYR A 477 32.42 -43.08 8.63
C TYR A 477 33.33 -42.71 7.43
N ASP A 478 33.42 -41.42 7.06
CA ASP A 478 33.94 -40.94 5.76
C ASP A 478 35.47 -40.74 5.65
N GLN A 479 36.22 -40.74 6.76
CA GLN A 479 37.65 -40.34 6.70
C GLN A 479 38.57 -41.38 6.03
N ALA A 480 38.18 -42.66 5.99
CA ALA A 480 38.96 -43.71 5.32
C ALA A 480 38.76 -43.72 3.79
N GLU A 481 37.68 -43.11 3.29
CA GLU A 481 37.29 -43.13 1.86
C GLU A 481 37.96 -42.02 1.03
N ARG A 482 38.49 -40.98 1.69
CA ARG A 482 39.08 -39.78 1.07
C ARG A 482 40.22 -40.02 0.07
N VAL A 483 40.98 -41.11 0.21
CA VAL A 483 42.12 -41.40 -0.69
C VAL A 483 41.67 -42.08 -1.99
N ALA A 484 40.54 -42.78 -1.98
CA ALA A 484 39.91 -43.31 -3.19
C ALA A 484 39.11 -42.23 -3.95
N ALA A 485 38.56 -41.24 -3.22
CA ALA A 485 37.74 -40.16 -3.77
C ALA A 485 38.45 -39.22 -4.77
N LEU A 486 39.79 -39.05 -4.72
CA LEU A 486 40.50 -38.12 -5.61
C LEU A 486 40.50 -38.53 -7.09
N ALA A 487 40.33 -39.81 -7.41
CA ALA A 487 40.19 -40.30 -8.78
C ALA A 487 38.72 -40.34 -9.27
N SER A 488 37.77 -40.32 -8.34
CA SER A 488 36.32 -40.26 -8.60
C SER A 488 35.75 -38.83 -8.65
N ALA A 489 36.56 -37.81 -8.29
CA ALA A 489 36.09 -36.45 -8.04
C ALA A 489 36.03 -35.50 -9.26
N THR A 490 36.25 -35.98 -10.48
CA THR A 490 35.97 -35.16 -11.68
C THR A 490 34.60 -35.54 -12.22
N PHE A 491 33.65 -34.59 -12.17
CA PHE A 491 32.33 -34.70 -12.81
C PHE A 491 32.41 -34.89 -14.35
N GLU A 492 33.60 -34.85 -14.93
CA GLU A 492 33.87 -35.01 -16.37
C GLU A 492 34.32 -36.44 -16.70
N ALA A 493 33.98 -36.92 -17.91
CA ALA A 493 34.40 -38.24 -18.37
C ALA A 493 35.89 -38.22 -18.75
N ILE A 494 36.67 -39.03 -18.04
CA ILE A 494 38.12 -39.15 -18.23
C ILE A 494 38.45 -40.46 -18.91
N LEU A 495 39.19 -40.36 -20.01
CA LEU A 495 39.73 -41.47 -20.78
C LEU A 495 41.25 -41.40 -20.82
N ILE A 496 41.91 -42.49 -20.44
CA ILE A 496 43.34 -42.64 -20.63
C ILE A 496 43.56 -43.63 -21.77
N HIS A 497 44.28 -43.23 -22.81
CA HIS A 497 44.57 -44.09 -23.97
C HIS A 497 46.02 -43.97 -24.44
N ARG A 498 46.46 -44.95 -25.22
CA ARG A 498 47.73 -44.92 -25.97
C ARG A 498 47.48 -45.35 -27.40
N ASP A 499 47.89 -44.52 -28.36
CA ASP A 499 47.73 -44.79 -29.80
C ASP A 499 46.29 -45.19 -30.20
N GLY A 500 45.31 -44.59 -29.52
CA GLY A 500 43.88 -44.88 -29.72
C GLY A 500 43.35 -46.09 -28.94
N VAL A 501 44.16 -46.82 -28.18
CA VAL A 501 43.69 -47.96 -27.35
C VAL A 501 43.45 -47.52 -25.91
N VAL A 502 42.26 -47.81 -25.37
CA VAL A 502 41.86 -47.46 -24.00
C VAL A 502 42.68 -48.25 -22.97
N LEU A 503 43.33 -47.54 -22.05
CA LEU A 503 44.12 -48.13 -20.95
C LEU A 503 43.38 -48.09 -19.62
N ASP A 504 42.69 -46.98 -19.34
CA ASP A 504 41.95 -46.76 -18.10
C ASP A 504 40.94 -45.62 -18.27
N GLY A 505 40.02 -45.46 -17.32
CA GLY A 505 39.05 -44.38 -17.32
C GLY A 505 38.27 -44.30 -16.02
N ASN A 506 37.50 -43.23 -15.82
CA ASN A 506 36.62 -43.13 -14.66
C ASN A 506 35.23 -43.68 -14.95
N GLU A 507 34.42 -43.81 -13.90
CA GLU A 507 33.04 -44.31 -14.02
C GLU A 507 32.17 -43.42 -14.92
N GLU A 508 32.45 -42.12 -14.97
CA GLU A 508 31.74 -41.17 -15.84
C GLU A 508 32.00 -41.43 -17.33
N LEU A 509 33.19 -41.90 -17.72
CA LEU A 509 33.44 -42.37 -19.08
C LEU A 509 32.59 -43.60 -19.43
N ALA A 510 32.48 -44.56 -18.51
CA ALA A 510 31.67 -45.76 -18.70
C ALA A 510 30.19 -45.42 -18.87
N LYS A 511 29.68 -44.45 -18.09
CA LYS A 511 28.32 -43.92 -18.23
C LYS A 511 28.13 -43.18 -19.56
N LEU A 512 29.06 -42.32 -19.95
CA LEU A 512 28.96 -41.51 -21.18
C LEU A 512 29.01 -42.35 -22.46
N VAL A 513 29.80 -43.43 -22.47
CA VAL A 513 29.86 -44.38 -23.60
C VAL A 513 28.77 -45.47 -23.50
N GLY A 514 28.14 -45.63 -22.34
CA GLY A 514 27.07 -46.62 -22.10
C GLY A 514 27.56 -48.06 -22.00
N ARG A 515 28.84 -48.28 -21.69
CA ARG A 515 29.45 -49.62 -21.55
C ARG A 515 30.29 -49.67 -20.28
N PRO A 516 30.30 -50.81 -19.56
CA PRO A 516 31.13 -50.94 -18.37
C PRO A 516 32.60 -50.74 -18.74
N LEU A 517 33.36 -50.08 -17.85
CA LEU A 517 34.76 -49.74 -18.09
C LEU A 517 35.60 -50.98 -18.47
N SER A 518 35.28 -52.13 -17.89
CA SER A 518 35.92 -53.42 -18.21
C SER A 518 35.76 -53.87 -19.67
N ASP A 519 34.72 -53.42 -20.38
CA ASP A 519 34.51 -53.68 -21.81
C ASP A 519 35.20 -52.62 -22.68
N LEU A 520 35.44 -51.41 -22.15
CA LEU A 520 36.11 -50.34 -22.87
C LEU A 520 37.63 -50.51 -22.87
N ILE A 521 38.20 -51.03 -21.77
CA ILE A 521 39.64 -51.28 -21.64
C ILE A 521 40.11 -52.23 -22.74
N GLY A 522 41.12 -51.81 -23.51
CA GLY A 522 41.70 -52.57 -24.62
C GLY A 522 41.03 -52.36 -25.99
N ARG A 523 39.94 -51.60 -26.08
CA ARG A 523 39.29 -51.26 -27.37
C ARG A 523 39.88 -50.02 -28.03
N GLN A 524 39.59 -49.85 -29.33
CA GLN A 524 39.95 -48.64 -30.06
C GLN A 524 38.94 -47.52 -29.81
N ILE A 525 39.41 -46.31 -29.53
CA ILE A 525 38.56 -45.15 -29.22
C ILE A 525 37.70 -44.73 -30.41
N PHE A 526 38.13 -45.04 -31.63
CA PHE A 526 37.35 -44.82 -32.86
C PHE A 526 36.11 -45.70 -32.97
N GLU A 527 35.98 -46.75 -32.14
CA GLU A 527 34.75 -47.55 -32.08
C GLU A 527 33.59 -46.77 -31.48
N PHE A 528 33.88 -45.73 -30.69
CA PHE A 528 32.88 -44.96 -29.97
C PHE A 528 33.06 -43.43 -30.04
N LEU A 529 34.11 -42.91 -30.68
CA LEU A 529 34.26 -41.48 -31.00
C LEU A 529 33.97 -41.25 -32.49
N VAL A 530 33.25 -40.17 -32.80
CA VAL A 530 32.78 -39.79 -34.14
C VAL A 530 33.15 -38.34 -34.44
N ASP A 531 33.53 -38.07 -35.68
CA ASP A 531 33.99 -36.75 -36.16
C ASP A 531 32.95 -35.63 -35.93
N GLY A 532 33.43 -34.44 -35.55
CA GLY A 532 32.61 -33.23 -35.44
C GLY A 532 32.56 -32.44 -36.74
N GLU A 533 31.68 -31.44 -36.83
CA GLU A 533 31.51 -30.61 -38.05
C GLU A 533 32.79 -29.84 -38.45
N THR A 534 33.67 -29.57 -37.49
CA THR A 534 34.85 -28.71 -37.67
C THR A 534 36.19 -29.43 -37.53
N ILE A 535 36.20 -30.71 -37.09
CA ILE A 535 37.43 -31.44 -36.81
C ILE A 535 37.22 -32.96 -36.75
N GLN A 536 38.22 -33.74 -37.21
CA GLN A 536 38.17 -35.21 -37.17
C GLN A 536 38.77 -35.78 -35.87
N VAL A 537 38.23 -36.88 -35.37
CA VAL A 537 38.72 -37.60 -34.16
C VAL A 537 40.18 -38.03 -34.33
N SER A 538 40.58 -38.39 -35.55
CA SER A 538 41.96 -38.77 -35.87
C SER A 538 42.98 -37.63 -35.69
N GLU A 539 42.51 -36.38 -35.70
CA GLU A 539 43.30 -35.18 -35.46
C GLU A 539 43.33 -34.81 -33.97
N ILE A 540 42.23 -35.01 -33.24
CA ILE A 540 42.14 -34.75 -31.79
C ILE A 540 43.11 -35.60 -30.97
N ILE A 541 43.33 -36.84 -31.38
CA ILE A 541 44.28 -37.77 -30.75
C ILE A 541 45.73 -37.25 -30.83
N LYS A 542 45.99 -36.29 -31.71
CA LYS A 542 47.32 -35.71 -31.97
C LYS A 542 47.45 -34.24 -31.52
N LEU A 543 46.34 -33.61 -31.09
CA LEU A 543 46.29 -32.18 -30.77
C LEU A 543 46.57 -31.91 -29.30
N ASN A 544 47.65 -31.17 -29.02
CA ASN A 544 48.08 -30.76 -27.69
C ASN A 544 47.75 -29.27 -27.46
N ASP A 545 46.46 -28.95 -27.41
CA ASP A 545 45.93 -27.59 -27.21
C ASP A 545 44.84 -27.61 -26.12
N ASP A 546 44.73 -26.53 -25.35
CA ASP A 546 43.72 -26.34 -24.29
C ASP A 546 42.35 -25.94 -24.86
N ARG A 547 42.24 -25.77 -26.17
CA ARG A 547 41.00 -25.41 -26.86
C ARG A 547 40.01 -26.58 -26.85
N SER A 548 38.75 -26.25 -26.55
CA SER A 548 37.65 -27.19 -26.58
C SER A 548 37.21 -27.44 -28.03
N HIS A 549 37.21 -28.69 -28.45
CA HIS A 549 36.74 -29.09 -29.77
C HIS A 549 35.44 -29.90 -29.66
N GLU A 550 34.45 -29.60 -30.48
CA GLU A 550 33.18 -30.32 -30.45
C GLU A 550 33.23 -31.53 -31.39
N ILE A 551 33.02 -32.72 -30.83
CA ILE A 551 32.92 -34.01 -31.53
C ILE A 551 31.75 -34.82 -30.98
N PHE A 552 31.53 -36.03 -31.51
CA PHE A 552 30.43 -36.88 -31.07
C PHE A 552 30.92 -38.19 -30.46
N ILE A 553 30.19 -38.72 -29.48
CA ILE A 553 30.38 -40.07 -28.95
C ILE A 553 29.24 -40.95 -29.44
N ARG A 554 29.55 -42.13 -29.97
CA ARG A 554 28.58 -43.14 -30.39
C ARG A 554 28.19 -44.03 -29.21
N THR A 555 26.90 -44.08 -28.96
CA THR A 555 26.28 -44.93 -27.93
C THR A 555 26.05 -46.35 -28.45
N PRO A 556 25.81 -47.36 -27.58
CA PRO A 556 25.56 -48.74 -27.98
C PRO A 556 24.31 -48.91 -28.85
N ASP A 557 23.36 -47.98 -28.73
CA ASP A 557 22.10 -47.94 -29.49
C ASP A 557 22.22 -47.14 -30.81
N ASP A 558 23.46 -46.88 -31.26
CA ASP A 558 23.81 -46.13 -32.50
C ASP A 558 23.44 -44.63 -32.50
N GLY A 559 23.05 -44.08 -31.34
CA GLY A 559 22.86 -42.64 -31.13
C GLY A 559 24.19 -41.88 -30.94
N GLN A 560 24.20 -40.56 -31.19
CA GLN A 560 25.40 -39.70 -31.06
C GLN A 560 25.22 -38.62 -29.99
N ILE A 561 26.23 -38.44 -29.14
CA ILE A 561 26.26 -37.43 -28.06
C ILE A 561 27.30 -36.35 -28.37
N PRO A 562 26.93 -35.07 -28.49
CA PRO A 562 27.89 -33.98 -28.69
C PRO A 562 28.71 -33.73 -27.42
N VAL A 563 30.03 -33.75 -27.55
CA VAL A 563 30.97 -33.54 -26.45
C VAL A 563 32.05 -32.52 -26.82
N ALA A 564 32.42 -31.71 -25.83
CA ALA A 564 33.61 -30.90 -25.85
C ALA A 564 34.79 -31.79 -25.44
N ALA A 565 35.61 -32.16 -26.41
CA ALA A 565 36.83 -32.92 -26.17
C ALA A 565 38.02 -31.98 -25.94
N ARG A 566 38.84 -32.32 -24.94
CA ARG A 566 40.17 -31.75 -24.70
C ARG A 566 41.11 -32.89 -24.32
N GLY A 567 42.39 -32.77 -24.62
CA GLY A 567 43.34 -33.81 -24.26
C GLY A 567 44.75 -33.30 -24.09
N ARG A 568 45.49 -33.93 -23.18
CA ARG A 568 46.90 -33.62 -22.93
C ARG A 568 47.70 -34.89 -22.67
N ASP A 569 49.01 -34.81 -22.88
CA ASP A 569 49.92 -35.91 -22.55
C ASP A 569 50.16 -36.01 -21.05
N ILE A 570 50.18 -37.25 -20.54
CA ILE A 570 50.48 -37.58 -19.15
C ILE A 570 51.44 -38.78 -19.07
N THR A 571 52.05 -38.96 -17.90
CA THR A 571 52.75 -40.19 -17.57
C THR A 571 51.84 -41.04 -16.69
N PHE A 572 51.41 -42.20 -17.20
CA PHE A 572 50.55 -43.13 -16.48
C PHE A 572 51.30 -44.45 -16.29
N ARG A 573 51.47 -44.87 -15.03
CA ARG A 573 52.25 -46.08 -14.64
C ARG A 573 53.68 -46.12 -15.22
N GLY A 574 54.34 -44.96 -15.32
CA GLY A 574 55.73 -44.85 -15.78
C GLY A 574 55.92 -44.81 -17.29
N GLU A 575 54.83 -44.82 -18.07
CA GLU A 575 54.88 -44.78 -19.53
C GLU A 575 54.05 -43.61 -20.07
N ASN A 576 54.37 -43.15 -21.29
CA ASN A 576 53.62 -42.07 -21.93
C ASN A 576 52.21 -42.56 -22.31
N ALA A 577 51.21 -41.78 -21.91
CA ALA A 577 49.81 -41.99 -22.22
C ALA A 577 49.16 -40.61 -22.45
N ARG A 578 47.95 -40.61 -22.97
CA ARG A 578 47.19 -39.38 -23.17
C ARG A 578 45.93 -39.44 -22.35
N VAL A 579 45.60 -38.35 -21.68
CA VAL A 579 44.32 -38.18 -20.98
C VAL A 579 43.43 -37.29 -21.82
N GLY A 580 42.29 -37.84 -22.22
CA GLY A 580 41.17 -37.12 -22.81
C GLY A 580 40.15 -36.80 -21.74
N CYS A 581 39.69 -35.55 -21.73
CA CYS A 581 38.52 -35.14 -20.99
C CYS A 581 37.40 -34.84 -21.99
N PHE A 582 36.23 -35.42 -21.74
CA PHE A 582 35.02 -35.17 -22.50
C PHE A 582 33.98 -34.52 -21.58
N VAL A 583 33.58 -33.31 -21.95
CA VAL A 583 32.50 -32.59 -21.30
C VAL A 583 31.28 -32.72 -22.18
N ASP A 584 30.21 -33.25 -21.63
CA ASP A 584 28.93 -33.36 -22.32
C ASP A 584 28.40 -31.96 -22.66
N LEU A 585 28.15 -31.69 -23.95
CA LEU A 585 27.63 -30.41 -24.42
C LEU A 585 26.11 -30.39 -24.58
N ARG A 586 25.43 -31.51 -24.30
CA ARG A 586 23.97 -31.60 -24.38
C ARG A 586 23.33 -30.51 -23.53
N GLU A 587 23.70 -30.39 -22.25
CA GLU A 587 23.12 -29.42 -21.33
C GLU A 587 23.37 -27.95 -21.73
N ARG A 588 24.59 -27.60 -22.19
CA ARG A 588 24.91 -26.22 -22.59
C ARG A 588 24.18 -25.80 -23.87
N LYS A 589 24.15 -26.66 -24.88
CA LYS A 589 23.44 -26.37 -26.14
C LYS A 589 21.93 -26.36 -25.94
N GLU A 590 21.42 -27.18 -25.03
CA GLU A 590 20.04 -27.11 -24.56
C GLU A 590 19.75 -25.79 -23.84
N ALA A 591 20.66 -25.31 -22.98
CA ALA A 591 20.49 -24.05 -22.27
C ALA A 591 20.47 -22.81 -23.19
N GLU A 592 21.37 -22.71 -24.17
CA GLU A 592 21.40 -21.57 -25.10
C GLU A 592 20.16 -21.53 -26.01
N LYS A 593 19.70 -22.71 -26.50
CA LYS A 593 18.42 -22.82 -27.22
C LYS A 593 17.24 -22.47 -26.32
N ARG A 594 17.28 -22.87 -25.04
CA ARG A 594 16.24 -22.58 -24.05
C ARG A 594 16.12 -21.09 -23.78
N ILE A 595 17.24 -20.36 -23.64
CA ILE A 595 17.21 -18.89 -23.40
C ILE A 595 16.56 -18.14 -24.56
N ARG A 596 16.94 -18.44 -25.81
CA ARG A 596 16.33 -17.79 -26.98
C ARG A 596 14.84 -18.12 -27.11
N TYR A 597 14.48 -19.36 -26.82
CA TYR A 597 13.09 -19.80 -26.79
C TYR A 597 12.27 -19.02 -25.74
N LEU A 598 12.79 -18.85 -24.52
CA LEU A 598 12.12 -18.14 -23.41
C LEU A 598 11.94 -16.62 -23.65
N ALA A 599 12.75 -16.00 -24.52
CA ALA A 599 12.60 -14.57 -24.84
C ALA A 599 11.43 -14.28 -25.80
N GLN A 600 11.06 -15.26 -26.64
CA GLN A 600 10.04 -15.11 -27.67
C GLN A 600 8.76 -15.92 -27.39
N HIS A 601 8.83 -16.84 -26.42
CA HIS A 601 7.72 -17.70 -26.05
C HIS A 601 7.39 -17.50 -24.58
N ASP A 602 6.11 -17.59 -24.27
CA ASP A 602 5.62 -17.62 -22.92
C ASP A 602 6.14 -18.89 -22.21
N PRO A 603 6.83 -18.77 -21.07
CA PRO A 603 7.51 -19.90 -20.44
C PRO A 603 6.55 -20.97 -19.91
N LEU A 604 5.30 -20.59 -19.64
CA LEU A 604 4.29 -21.49 -19.11
C LEU A 604 3.60 -22.31 -20.21
N THR A 605 3.24 -21.68 -21.33
CA THR A 605 2.50 -22.35 -22.41
C THR A 605 3.35 -22.79 -23.59
N GLY A 606 4.55 -22.23 -23.75
CA GLY A 606 5.36 -22.40 -24.95
C GLY A 606 4.79 -21.71 -26.19
N LEU A 607 3.70 -20.92 -26.07
CA LEU A 607 3.16 -20.11 -27.16
C LEU A 607 4.03 -18.89 -27.44
N PRO A 608 4.03 -18.35 -28.67
CA PRO A 608 4.55 -17.02 -28.94
C PRO A 608 3.99 -15.99 -27.95
N ASN A 609 4.89 -15.17 -27.41
CA ASN A 609 4.53 -14.09 -26.50
C ASN A 609 4.13 -12.81 -27.28
N ARG A 610 3.81 -11.74 -26.55
CA ARG A 610 3.39 -10.45 -27.12
C ARG A 610 4.36 -9.89 -28.17
N VAL A 611 5.67 -10.06 -28.00
CA VAL A 611 6.68 -9.54 -28.95
C VAL A 611 6.55 -10.26 -30.29
N LEU A 612 6.51 -11.60 -30.26
CA LEU A 612 6.41 -12.41 -31.47
C LEU A 612 5.01 -12.35 -32.11
N PHE A 613 3.95 -12.05 -31.35
CA PHE A 613 2.62 -11.73 -31.87
C PHE A 613 2.64 -10.50 -32.79
N THR A 614 3.20 -9.38 -32.30
CA THR A 614 3.24 -8.12 -33.05
C THR A 614 4.10 -8.23 -34.31
N GLU A 615 5.24 -8.92 -34.23
CA GLU A 615 6.13 -9.15 -35.38
C GLU A 615 5.44 -9.98 -36.48
N ASN A 616 4.76 -11.08 -36.11
CA ASN A 616 4.05 -11.92 -37.07
C ASN A 616 2.83 -11.23 -37.71
N LEU A 617 2.07 -10.44 -36.92
CA LEU A 617 0.93 -9.69 -37.45
C LEU A 617 1.40 -8.61 -38.43
N ALA A 618 2.45 -7.87 -38.08
CA ALA A 618 3.04 -6.86 -38.96
C ALA A 618 3.57 -7.48 -40.26
N ALA A 619 4.28 -8.62 -40.19
CA ALA A 619 4.77 -9.33 -41.36
C ALA A 619 3.63 -9.79 -42.28
N LEU A 620 2.56 -10.36 -41.73
CA LEU A 620 1.38 -10.79 -42.50
C LEU A 620 0.64 -9.62 -43.17
N MET A 621 0.53 -8.47 -42.49
CA MET A 621 -0.06 -7.26 -43.06
C MET A 621 0.84 -6.60 -44.12
N GLN A 622 2.16 -6.78 -44.06
CA GLN A 622 3.12 -6.28 -45.06
C GLN A 622 3.26 -7.20 -46.28
N GLU A 623 3.18 -8.52 -46.12
CA GLU A 623 3.23 -9.51 -47.20
C GLU A 623 1.89 -9.65 -47.97
N GLY A 624 0.81 -9.09 -47.43
CA GLY A 624 -0.53 -9.12 -48.01
C GLY A 624 -0.65 -8.31 -49.31
N GLY A 625 -0.52 -8.98 -50.46
CA GLY A 625 -0.91 -8.42 -51.77
C GLY A 625 -2.42 -8.13 -51.89
N ALA A 626 -2.82 -7.40 -52.94
CA ALA A 626 -4.20 -6.96 -53.17
C ALA A 626 -5.18 -8.15 -53.21
N GLY A 627 -5.93 -8.34 -52.12
CA GLY A 627 -6.98 -9.36 -51.98
C GLY A 627 -6.87 -10.29 -50.77
N ARG A 628 -5.74 -10.29 -50.03
CA ARG A 628 -5.59 -11.12 -48.81
C ARG A 628 -6.21 -10.41 -47.60
N ARG A 629 -7.10 -11.09 -46.87
CA ARG A 629 -7.66 -10.61 -45.60
C ARG A 629 -7.07 -11.40 -44.45
N CYS A 630 -6.85 -10.74 -43.31
CA CYS A 630 -6.45 -11.41 -42.08
C CYS A 630 -7.36 -10.94 -40.95
N GLY A 631 -7.55 -11.80 -39.95
CA GLY A 631 -8.38 -11.49 -38.79
C GLY A 631 -7.61 -11.69 -37.51
N ILE A 632 -8.08 -11.07 -36.44
CA ILE A 632 -7.62 -11.32 -35.09
C ILE A 632 -8.79 -11.75 -34.22
N VAL A 633 -8.53 -12.63 -33.28
CA VAL A 633 -9.44 -12.97 -32.19
C VAL A 633 -8.69 -12.79 -30.89
N LYS A 634 -9.18 -11.89 -30.03
CA LYS A 634 -8.71 -11.76 -28.65
C LYS A 634 -9.62 -12.56 -27.73
N LEU A 635 -9.01 -13.23 -26.77
CA LEU A 635 -9.67 -14.12 -25.84
C LEU A 635 -9.22 -13.81 -24.41
N ASP A 636 -10.15 -13.90 -23.48
CA ASP A 636 -9.94 -13.80 -22.04
C ASP A 636 -10.60 -14.98 -21.35
N LEU A 637 -9.90 -15.55 -20.38
CA LEU A 637 -10.43 -16.64 -19.57
C LEU A 637 -11.39 -16.08 -18.52
N ASP A 638 -12.67 -16.44 -18.63
CA ASP A 638 -13.68 -15.91 -17.74
C ASP A 638 -13.46 -16.42 -16.33
N ARG A 639 -13.40 -15.48 -15.38
CA ARG A 639 -13.21 -15.82 -13.96
C ARG A 639 -11.93 -16.63 -13.75
N PHE A 640 -10.90 -16.38 -14.56
CA PHE A 640 -9.60 -17.04 -14.37
C PHE A 640 -8.95 -16.71 -13.03
N LYS A 641 -9.22 -15.51 -12.51
CA LYS A 641 -8.87 -15.17 -11.13
C LYS A 641 -9.52 -16.17 -10.17
N ASP A 642 -10.80 -16.47 -10.32
CA ASP A 642 -11.45 -17.53 -9.56
C ASP A 642 -10.75 -18.88 -9.75
N ILE A 643 -10.32 -19.28 -10.96
CA ILE A 643 -9.57 -20.54 -11.15
C ILE A 643 -8.21 -20.52 -10.43
N ASN A 644 -7.50 -19.40 -10.41
CA ASN A 644 -6.23 -19.27 -9.67
C ASN A 644 -6.45 -19.23 -8.16
N ASP A 645 -7.44 -18.45 -7.75
CA ASP A 645 -7.83 -18.30 -6.37
C ASP A 645 -8.22 -19.73 -5.92
N ILE A 646 -9.11 -20.45 -6.64
CA ILE A 646 -9.66 -21.81 -6.41
C ILE A 646 -8.66 -22.94 -6.57
N HIS A 647 -8.12 -23.16 -7.75
CA HIS A 647 -7.30 -24.35 -7.97
C HIS A 647 -5.80 -24.03 -7.90
N GLY A 648 -5.45 -22.78 -7.61
CA GLY A 648 -4.09 -22.33 -7.32
C GLY A 648 -3.46 -21.79 -8.56
N HIS A 649 -2.41 -21.00 -8.36
CA HIS A 649 -1.60 -20.57 -9.49
C HIS A 649 -1.10 -21.76 -10.32
N GLN A 650 -0.90 -22.94 -9.72
CA GLN A 650 -0.50 -24.14 -10.45
C GLN A 650 -1.62 -24.74 -11.32
N ALA A 651 -2.86 -24.81 -10.85
CA ALA A 651 -3.96 -25.28 -11.69
C ALA A 651 -4.46 -24.20 -12.66
N GLY A 652 -4.42 -22.93 -12.28
CA GLY A 652 -4.55 -21.85 -13.23
C GLY A 652 -3.51 -21.95 -14.33
N ASP A 653 -2.28 -22.31 -13.99
CA ASP A 653 -1.23 -22.62 -14.94
C ASP A 653 -1.52 -23.84 -15.83
N GLU A 654 -2.17 -24.89 -15.31
CA GLU A 654 -2.67 -26.03 -16.11
C GLU A 654 -3.84 -25.62 -17.02
N VAL A 655 -4.75 -24.79 -16.54
CA VAL A 655 -5.85 -24.25 -17.33
C VAL A 655 -5.32 -23.39 -18.48
N ILE A 656 -4.36 -22.51 -18.20
CA ILE A 656 -3.68 -21.74 -19.23
C ILE A 656 -3.01 -22.68 -20.24
N ARG A 657 -2.32 -23.75 -19.80
CA ARG A 657 -1.66 -24.72 -20.69
C ARG A 657 -2.65 -25.52 -21.53
N MET A 658 -3.78 -25.93 -20.97
CA MET A 658 -4.81 -26.66 -21.72
C MET A 658 -5.56 -25.76 -22.69
N VAL A 659 -5.87 -24.52 -22.30
CA VAL A 659 -6.44 -23.50 -23.19
C VAL A 659 -5.50 -23.26 -24.35
N ALA A 660 -4.20 -23.08 -24.10
CA ALA A 660 -3.20 -22.94 -25.14
C ALA A 660 -3.22 -24.13 -26.12
N THR A 661 -3.24 -25.36 -25.59
CA THR A 661 -3.26 -26.60 -26.38
C THR A 661 -4.51 -26.71 -27.25
N ARG A 662 -5.69 -26.43 -26.68
CA ARG A 662 -6.96 -26.48 -27.39
C ARG A 662 -7.08 -25.37 -28.43
N LEU A 663 -6.57 -24.18 -28.14
CA LEU A 663 -6.53 -23.08 -29.09
C LEU A 663 -5.65 -23.44 -30.29
N GLN A 664 -4.45 -23.98 -30.05
CA GLN A 664 -3.56 -24.45 -31.13
C GLN A 664 -4.20 -25.56 -31.97
N THR A 665 -4.85 -26.53 -31.33
CA THR A 665 -5.51 -27.63 -32.03
C THR A 665 -6.66 -27.13 -32.91
N THR A 666 -7.43 -26.17 -32.40
CA THR A 666 -8.59 -25.59 -33.11
C THR A 666 -8.17 -24.63 -34.22
N ALA A 667 -7.07 -23.91 -34.01
CA ALA A 667 -6.46 -22.99 -34.98
C ALA A 667 -5.76 -23.72 -36.12
N GLY A 668 -5.14 -24.87 -35.85
CA GLY A 668 -4.36 -25.62 -36.84
C GLY A 668 -3.10 -24.88 -37.29
N SER A 669 -2.32 -25.50 -38.17
CA SER A 669 -1.00 -24.99 -38.58
C SER A 669 -1.02 -23.72 -39.44
N ARG A 670 -2.22 -23.27 -39.85
CA ARG A 670 -2.42 -22.08 -40.70
C ARG A 670 -2.51 -20.79 -39.88
N HIS A 671 -2.83 -20.88 -38.59
CA HIS A 671 -3.14 -19.74 -37.74
C HIS A 671 -2.14 -19.67 -36.58
N ILE A 672 -1.89 -18.47 -36.08
CA ILE A 672 -0.86 -18.23 -35.07
C ILE A 672 -1.55 -17.94 -33.74
N VAL A 673 -1.40 -18.84 -32.77
CA VAL A 673 -1.94 -18.69 -31.41
C VAL A 673 -0.86 -18.10 -30.50
N THR A 674 -1.22 -17.12 -29.69
CA THR A 674 -0.29 -16.36 -28.85
C THR A 674 -0.86 -16.13 -27.46
N ARG A 675 0.01 -16.01 -26.46
CA ARG A 675 -0.37 -15.57 -25.10
C ARG A 675 0.19 -14.19 -24.84
N LEU A 676 -0.69 -13.23 -24.55
CA LEU A 676 -0.32 -11.82 -24.41
C LEU A 676 0.12 -11.46 -22.98
N GLY A 677 -0.23 -12.31 -22.00
CA GLY A 677 0.12 -12.20 -20.57
C GLY A 677 -1.10 -12.49 -19.69
N GLY A 678 -0.90 -13.01 -18.48
CA GLY A 678 -2.02 -13.35 -17.57
C GLY A 678 -2.97 -14.38 -18.17
N ASP A 679 -4.27 -14.08 -18.17
CA ASP A 679 -5.37 -14.83 -18.80
C ASP A 679 -5.65 -14.46 -20.26
N GLU A 680 -4.88 -13.56 -20.86
CA GLU A 680 -5.15 -13.03 -22.19
C GLU A 680 -4.44 -13.82 -23.30
N PHE A 681 -5.21 -14.24 -24.31
CA PHE A 681 -4.72 -14.91 -25.51
C PHE A 681 -5.16 -14.16 -26.77
N ALA A 682 -4.43 -14.36 -27.87
CA ALA A 682 -4.83 -13.88 -29.18
C ALA A 682 -4.49 -14.87 -30.28
N VAL A 683 -5.34 -14.95 -31.31
CA VAL A 683 -5.13 -15.76 -32.51
C VAL A 683 -5.11 -14.86 -33.74
N ILE A 684 -4.07 -14.99 -34.56
CA ILE A 684 -3.97 -14.37 -35.89
C ILE A 684 -4.46 -15.38 -36.92
N LEU A 685 -5.50 -15.00 -37.65
CA LEU A 685 -6.13 -15.80 -38.69
C LEU A 685 -5.70 -15.30 -40.06
N ASP A 686 -4.90 -16.10 -40.75
CA ASP A 686 -4.34 -15.74 -42.05
C ASP A 686 -5.19 -16.26 -43.24
N ALA A 687 -5.34 -15.38 -44.25
CA ALA A 687 -6.04 -15.58 -45.52
C ALA A 687 -7.53 -15.93 -45.40
N LEU A 688 -8.25 -15.21 -44.52
CA LEU A 688 -9.71 -15.36 -44.39
C LEU A 688 -10.43 -14.89 -45.66
N SER A 689 -11.47 -15.61 -46.06
CA SER A 689 -12.28 -15.27 -47.24
C SER A 689 -13.41 -14.30 -46.87
N SER A 690 -13.99 -14.43 -45.67
CA SER A 690 -15.16 -13.67 -45.24
C SER A 690 -15.30 -13.56 -43.71
N GLU A 691 -16.27 -12.76 -43.25
CA GLU A 691 -16.58 -12.60 -41.82
C GLU A 691 -17.22 -13.86 -41.22
N GLU A 692 -17.94 -14.64 -42.03
CA GLU A 692 -18.51 -15.93 -41.59
C GLU A 692 -17.41 -16.94 -41.21
N GLU A 693 -16.23 -16.90 -41.85
CA GLU A 693 -15.11 -17.76 -41.46
C GLU A 693 -14.54 -17.37 -40.09
N LEU A 694 -14.55 -16.07 -39.75
CA LEU A 694 -14.13 -15.55 -38.44
C LEU A 694 -15.11 -15.98 -37.35
N GLU A 695 -16.41 -15.88 -37.60
CA GLU A 695 -17.45 -16.33 -36.66
C GLU A 695 -17.46 -17.86 -36.50
N ALA A 696 -17.31 -18.60 -37.60
CA ALA A 696 -17.17 -20.06 -37.56
C ALA A 696 -15.93 -20.47 -36.74
N PHE A 697 -14.82 -19.73 -36.84
CA PHE A 697 -13.64 -19.98 -36.01
C PHE A 697 -13.92 -19.73 -34.53
N GLY A 698 -14.49 -18.57 -34.19
CA GLY A 698 -14.84 -18.23 -32.81
C GLY A 698 -15.76 -19.28 -32.16
N ASN A 699 -16.76 -19.76 -32.89
CA ASN A 699 -17.65 -20.82 -32.40
C ASN A 699 -16.94 -22.17 -32.23
N ARG A 700 -16.03 -22.55 -33.14
CA ARG A 700 -15.20 -23.76 -32.94
C ARG A 700 -14.36 -23.66 -31.68
N VAL A 701 -13.78 -22.48 -31.41
CA VAL A 701 -13.01 -22.25 -30.19
C VAL A 701 -13.89 -22.35 -28.96
N LEU A 702 -15.08 -21.75 -28.93
CA LEU A 702 -16.01 -21.91 -27.79
C LEU A 702 -16.33 -23.37 -27.50
N VAL A 703 -16.62 -24.16 -28.54
CA VAL A 703 -16.92 -25.60 -28.40
C VAL A 703 -15.70 -26.36 -27.87
N ALA A 704 -14.51 -26.04 -28.37
CA ALA A 704 -13.28 -26.67 -27.90
C ALA A 704 -12.97 -26.30 -26.44
N MET A 705 -13.23 -25.06 -26.03
CA MET A 705 -12.99 -24.61 -24.65
C MET A 705 -14.01 -25.16 -23.65
N ALA A 706 -15.23 -25.50 -24.12
CA ALA A 706 -16.30 -26.03 -23.27
C ALA A 706 -15.98 -27.41 -22.66
N ALA A 707 -15.01 -28.14 -23.19
CA ALA A 707 -14.58 -29.39 -22.56
C ALA A 707 -13.97 -29.09 -21.16
N PRO A 708 -14.24 -29.90 -20.13
CA PRO A 708 -13.57 -29.74 -18.84
C PRO A 708 -12.05 -29.89 -18.97
N VAL A 709 -11.27 -29.08 -18.26
CA VAL A 709 -9.80 -29.11 -18.25
C VAL A 709 -9.33 -29.91 -17.07
N ASP A 710 -8.72 -31.06 -17.30
CA ASP A 710 -8.00 -31.77 -16.24
C ASP A 710 -6.84 -30.91 -15.74
N ILE A 711 -6.90 -30.52 -14.47
CA ILE A 711 -5.87 -29.72 -13.78
C ILE A 711 -4.93 -30.58 -12.95
N GLY A 712 -4.99 -31.91 -13.12
CA GLY A 712 -4.21 -32.89 -12.38
C GLY A 712 -4.96 -33.45 -11.17
N GLY A 713 -4.57 -34.64 -10.75
CA GLY A 713 -5.22 -35.33 -9.62
C GLY A 713 -6.58 -35.97 -9.93
N GLY A 714 -7.02 -35.94 -11.19
CA GLY A 714 -8.31 -36.46 -11.63
C GLY A 714 -9.46 -35.45 -11.52
N GLU A 715 -9.15 -34.18 -11.23
CA GLU A 715 -10.11 -33.08 -11.20
C GLU A 715 -10.15 -32.35 -12.53
N GLU A 716 -11.35 -32.22 -13.09
CA GLU A 716 -11.57 -31.44 -14.31
C GLU A 716 -12.30 -30.13 -14.00
N VAL A 717 -11.73 -29.01 -14.43
CA VAL A 717 -12.28 -27.66 -14.30
C VAL A 717 -12.81 -27.18 -15.63
N SER A 718 -14.10 -26.85 -15.67
CA SER A 718 -14.68 -26.19 -16.83
C SER A 718 -14.28 -24.72 -16.84
N VAL A 719 -13.47 -24.33 -17.81
CA VAL A 719 -13.13 -22.93 -18.10
C VAL A 719 -13.96 -22.43 -19.27
N THR A 720 -14.54 -21.24 -19.14
CA THR A 720 -15.21 -20.58 -20.25
C THR A 720 -14.40 -19.39 -20.74
N VAL A 721 -14.64 -19.00 -21.98
CA VAL A 721 -13.85 -17.94 -22.62
C VAL A 721 -14.74 -16.88 -23.25
N SER A 722 -14.42 -15.62 -22.98
CA SER A 722 -14.99 -14.50 -23.71
C SER A 722 -14.05 -14.12 -24.84
N MET A 723 -14.59 -13.88 -26.03
CA MET A 723 -13.80 -13.61 -27.22
C MET A 723 -14.38 -12.48 -28.08
N GLY A 724 -13.48 -11.64 -28.59
CA GLY A 724 -13.77 -10.57 -29.54
C GLY A 724 -12.97 -10.74 -30.83
N GLY A 725 -13.65 -10.72 -31.98
CA GLY A 725 -13.05 -10.89 -33.30
C GLY A 725 -13.13 -9.63 -34.17
N ALA A 726 -12.07 -9.36 -34.95
CA ALA A 726 -12.06 -8.30 -35.96
C ALA A 726 -11.31 -8.71 -37.25
N LEU A 727 -11.72 -8.15 -38.39
CA LEU A 727 -11.22 -8.51 -39.73
C LEU A 727 -10.56 -7.30 -40.42
N TRP A 728 -9.37 -7.49 -40.98
CA TRP A 728 -8.69 -6.50 -41.82
C TRP A 728 -8.78 -6.87 -43.31
N PRO A 729 -9.07 -5.90 -44.20
CA PRO A 729 -9.25 -4.47 -43.95
C PRO A 729 -10.70 -4.02 -43.65
N ALA A 730 -11.63 -4.95 -43.36
CA ALA A 730 -13.06 -4.65 -43.25
C ALA A 730 -13.44 -3.78 -42.04
N HIS A 731 -12.82 -4.02 -40.88
CA HIS A 731 -13.12 -3.35 -39.62
C HIS A 731 -12.10 -2.25 -39.29
N ALA A 732 -10.90 -2.31 -39.88
CA ALA A 732 -9.80 -1.39 -39.59
C ALA A 732 -8.82 -1.25 -40.77
N VAL A 733 -8.08 -0.14 -40.82
CA VAL A 733 -7.11 0.17 -41.88
C VAL A 733 -5.65 -0.12 -41.49
N ASP A 734 -5.34 -0.11 -40.20
CA ASP A 734 -4.01 -0.40 -39.64
C ASP A 734 -4.10 -1.41 -38.47
N MET A 735 -2.93 -1.85 -38.01
CA MET A 735 -2.80 -2.91 -37.00
C MET A 735 -3.39 -2.50 -35.65
N ASP A 736 -3.15 -1.28 -35.19
CA ASP A 736 -3.59 -0.82 -33.88
C ASP A 736 -5.12 -0.64 -33.83
N ALA A 737 -5.71 -0.10 -34.90
CA ALA A 737 -7.16 -0.01 -35.03
C ALA A 737 -7.83 -1.40 -35.08
N LEU A 738 -7.20 -2.38 -35.72
CA LEU A 738 -7.70 -3.75 -35.77
C LEU A 738 -7.75 -4.39 -34.38
N ILE A 739 -6.68 -4.22 -33.60
CA ILE A 739 -6.60 -4.67 -32.20
C ILE A 739 -7.68 -4.01 -31.35
N GLY A 740 -7.88 -2.69 -31.51
CA GLY A 740 -8.91 -1.95 -30.78
C GLY A 740 -10.35 -2.43 -31.05
N CYS A 741 -10.69 -2.77 -32.29
CA CYS A 741 -12.00 -3.32 -32.63
C CYS A 741 -12.25 -4.68 -31.96
N ALA A 742 -11.24 -5.55 -31.88
CA ALA A 742 -11.37 -6.84 -31.19
C ALA A 742 -11.57 -6.68 -29.68
N ASP A 743 -10.97 -5.66 -29.06
CA ASP A 743 -11.15 -5.36 -27.62
C ASP A 743 -12.56 -4.90 -27.27
N VAL A 744 -13.17 -4.05 -28.11
CA VAL A 744 -14.57 -3.64 -27.94
C VAL A 744 -15.49 -4.86 -28.03
N ALA A 745 -15.22 -5.76 -28.99
CA ALA A 745 -16.01 -6.96 -29.16
C ALA A 745 -15.85 -7.96 -27.99
N LEU A 746 -14.64 -8.05 -27.44
CA LEU A 746 -14.35 -8.86 -26.26
C LEU A 746 -15.07 -8.33 -25.02
N SER A 747 -15.08 -7.01 -24.83
CA SER A 747 -15.81 -6.37 -23.72
C SER A 747 -17.31 -6.65 -23.81
N ASP A 748 -17.88 -6.62 -25.01
CA ASP A 748 -19.29 -6.99 -25.22
C ASP A 748 -19.56 -8.46 -24.94
N ALA A 749 -18.66 -9.36 -25.35
CA ALA A 749 -18.75 -10.78 -24.97
C ALA A 749 -18.74 -10.96 -23.44
N LYS A 750 -17.83 -10.25 -22.74
CA LYS A 750 -17.74 -10.29 -21.27
C LYS A 750 -19.00 -9.76 -20.59
N ASN A 751 -19.52 -8.66 -21.09
CA ASN A 751 -20.69 -8.02 -20.48
C ASN A 751 -22.01 -8.71 -20.90
N SER A 752 -22.02 -9.49 -21.99
CA SER A 752 -23.17 -10.26 -22.47
C SER A 752 -23.35 -11.63 -21.80
N GLY A 753 -22.74 -11.82 -20.62
CA GLY A 753 -22.84 -13.07 -19.85
C GLY A 753 -21.64 -13.99 -19.99
N ARG A 754 -20.56 -13.54 -20.63
CA ARG A 754 -19.31 -14.29 -20.80
C ARG A 754 -19.49 -15.56 -21.64
N ASN A 755 -18.45 -16.38 -21.78
CA ASN A 755 -18.47 -17.61 -22.59
C ASN A 755 -19.02 -17.44 -24.02
N ALA A 756 -18.66 -16.33 -24.67
CA ALA A 756 -19.23 -15.97 -25.95
C ALA A 756 -18.18 -15.42 -26.90
N PHE A 757 -18.41 -15.62 -28.19
CA PHE A 757 -17.68 -14.98 -29.25
C PHE A 757 -18.55 -13.86 -29.82
N ARG A 758 -17.94 -12.70 -30.00
CA ARG A 758 -18.57 -11.57 -30.68
C ARG A 758 -17.64 -11.07 -31.77
N THR A 759 -18.13 -11.06 -33.00
CA THR A 759 -17.51 -10.27 -34.04
C THR A 759 -17.83 -8.80 -33.80
N PHE A 760 -16.87 -7.92 -34.04
CA PHE A 760 -17.10 -6.49 -33.97
C PHE A 760 -18.21 -6.06 -34.95
N LEU A 761 -19.31 -5.54 -34.42
CA LEU A 761 -20.41 -4.95 -35.18
C LEU A 761 -20.48 -3.45 -34.90
N ALA A 762 -20.83 -2.64 -35.90
CA ALA A 762 -20.90 -1.18 -35.79
C ALA A 762 -21.99 -0.63 -34.81
N GLY A 763 -22.60 -1.46 -33.95
CA GLY A 763 -23.71 -1.13 -33.03
C GLY A 763 -23.57 -1.58 -31.56
N MET A 764 -22.43 -2.10 -31.10
CA MET A 764 -22.21 -2.63 -29.73
C MET A 764 -22.22 -1.57 -28.58
N ASN A 765 -22.91 -0.44 -28.78
CA ASN A 765 -23.30 0.53 -27.75
C ASN A 765 -24.50 0.04 -26.88
N ASP A 766 -25.26 -0.96 -27.33
CA ASP A 766 -26.54 -1.42 -26.73
C ASP A 766 -26.43 -2.16 -25.39
N LEU A 767 -25.24 -2.64 -25.02
CA LEU A 767 -25.02 -3.41 -23.79
C LEU A 767 -25.22 -2.57 -22.51
N ILE A 768 -25.07 -1.26 -22.64
CA ILE A 768 -25.44 -0.26 -21.63
C ILE A 768 -26.96 -0.29 -21.35
N GLU A 769 -27.80 -0.65 -22.33
CA GLU A 769 -29.25 -0.69 -22.17
C GLU A 769 -29.75 -1.91 -21.38
N LYS A 770 -29.09 -3.07 -21.49
CA LYS A 770 -29.47 -4.29 -20.74
C LYS A 770 -29.32 -4.14 -19.22
N ARG A 771 -28.29 -3.40 -18.77
CA ARG A 771 -28.07 -3.12 -17.35
C ARG A 771 -29.20 -2.26 -16.77
N ARG A 772 -29.73 -1.32 -17.55
CA ARG A 772 -30.91 -0.51 -17.18
C ARG A 772 -32.18 -1.36 -17.06
N ALA A 773 -32.33 -2.38 -17.91
CA ALA A 773 -33.49 -3.27 -17.85
C ALA A 773 -33.51 -4.13 -16.57
N LEU A 774 -32.38 -4.73 -16.16
CA LEU A 774 -32.30 -5.49 -14.91
C LEU A 774 -32.53 -4.62 -13.67
N GLU A 775 -32.07 -3.37 -13.70
CA GLU A 775 -32.30 -2.41 -12.62
C GLU A 775 -33.81 -2.12 -12.42
N ALA A 776 -34.58 -2.07 -13.51
CA ALA A 776 -36.03 -1.91 -13.47
C ALA A 776 -36.73 -3.17 -12.93
N ASP A 777 -36.30 -4.36 -13.37
CA ASP A 777 -36.90 -5.64 -13.00
C ASP A 777 -36.71 -5.98 -11.50
N LEU A 778 -35.60 -5.56 -10.87
CA LEU A 778 -35.29 -5.82 -9.45
C LEU A 778 -36.34 -5.29 -8.46
N GLU A 779 -36.91 -4.11 -8.74
CA GLU A 779 -37.94 -3.51 -7.87
C GLU A 779 -39.22 -4.35 -7.91
N GLN A 780 -39.62 -4.78 -9.11
CA GLN A 780 -40.80 -5.59 -9.34
C GLN A 780 -40.65 -6.99 -8.74
N ALA A 781 -39.45 -7.57 -8.80
CA ALA A 781 -39.15 -8.89 -8.25
C ALA A 781 -39.36 -8.98 -6.74
N LEU A 782 -38.96 -7.95 -5.98
CA LEU A 782 -39.17 -7.88 -4.53
C LEU A 782 -40.65 -7.88 -4.18
N HIS A 783 -41.46 -7.15 -4.96
CA HIS A 783 -42.91 -7.06 -4.73
C HIS A 783 -43.68 -8.31 -5.16
N GLN A 784 -43.18 -9.03 -6.16
CA GLN A 784 -43.85 -10.21 -6.73
C GLN A 784 -43.41 -11.55 -6.11
N GLY A 785 -42.60 -11.52 -5.05
CA GLY A 785 -42.14 -12.74 -4.37
C GLY A 785 -41.31 -13.64 -5.27
N GLN A 786 -40.50 -13.04 -6.14
CA GLN A 786 -39.68 -13.77 -7.11
C GLN A 786 -38.36 -14.28 -6.51
N PHE A 787 -38.05 -13.95 -5.27
CA PHE A 787 -36.85 -14.41 -4.59
C PHE A 787 -37.13 -15.62 -3.71
N GLU A 788 -36.17 -16.54 -3.64
CA GLU A 788 -36.21 -17.70 -2.74
C GLU A 788 -34.83 -17.94 -2.09
N ILE A 789 -34.82 -18.59 -0.92
CA ILE A 789 -33.59 -18.94 -0.20
C ILE A 789 -33.33 -20.44 -0.33
N TYR A 790 -32.12 -20.77 -0.76
CA TYR A 790 -31.61 -22.14 -0.75
C TYR A 790 -30.68 -22.29 0.45
N LEU A 791 -30.72 -23.44 1.11
CA LEU A 791 -29.92 -23.74 2.29
C LEU A 791 -28.85 -24.77 1.95
N GLN A 792 -27.61 -24.47 2.31
CA GLN A 792 -26.48 -25.39 2.13
C GLN A 792 -25.92 -25.84 3.49
N PRO A 793 -25.76 -27.14 3.76
CA PRO A 793 -25.33 -27.63 5.07
C PRO A 793 -23.85 -27.34 5.38
N ARG A 794 -23.59 -27.06 6.66
CA ARG A 794 -22.26 -26.93 7.28
C ARG A 794 -22.05 -28.06 8.29
N VAL A 795 -20.90 -28.73 8.22
CA VAL A 795 -20.63 -29.96 8.98
C VAL A 795 -19.44 -29.80 9.89
N LYS A 796 -19.57 -30.27 11.13
CA LYS A 796 -18.49 -30.27 12.12
C LYS A 796 -17.50 -31.40 11.82
N VAL A 797 -16.20 -31.10 11.81
CA VAL A 797 -15.16 -32.09 11.53
C VAL A 797 -15.06 -33.19 12.59
N GLU A 798 -15.37 -32.84 13.84
CA GLU A 798 -15.16 -33.73 14.99
C GLU A 798 -16.05 -34.97 14.95
N ASP A 799 -17.35 -34.80 14.70
CA ASP A 799 -18.38 -35.84 14.75
C ASP A 799 -19.20 -35.96 13.47
N VAL A 800 -18.84 -35.20 12.43
CA VAL A 800 -19.47 -35.23 11.09
C VAL A 800 -20.98 -34.90 11.14
N SER A 801 -21.41 -34.17 12.17
CA SER A 801 -22.78 -33.70 12.30
C SER A 801 -23.02 -32.38 11.56
N ILE A 802 -24.24 -32.18 11.03
CA ILE A 802 -24.65 -30.89 10.46
C ILE A 802 -24.90 -29.92 11.62
N VAL A 803 -24.17 -28.81 11.65
CA VAL A 803 -24.23 -27.79 12.70
C VAL A 803 -24.99 -26.54 12.28
N GLY A 804 -25.19 -26.33 10.98
CA GLY A 804 -25.92 -25.19 10.46
C GLY A 804 -26.03 -25.19 8.94
N TYR A 805 -26.51 -24.09 8.38
CA TYR A 805 -26.68 -23.88 6.94
C TYR A 805 -26.24 -22.49 6.51
N GLU A 806 -25.82 -22.31 5.26
CA GLU A 806 -25.71 -20.99 4.64
C GLU A 806 -26.95 -20.71 3.78
N ALA A 807 -27.52 -19.51 3.94
CA ALA A 807 -28.67 -19.05 3.19
C ALA A 807 -28.24 -18.33 1.91
N LEU A 808 -28.56 -18.93 0.77
CA LEU A 808 -28.15 -18.49 -0.55
C LEU A 808 -29.35 -18.00 -1.36
N LEU A 809 -29.33 -16.72 -1.74
CA LEU A 809 -30.41 -16.08 -2.48
C LEU A 809 -30.53 -16.59 -3.92
N ARG A 810 -31.75 -16.72 -4.42
CA ARG A 810 -32.11 -17.12 -5.79
C ARG A 810 -33.21 -16.21 -6.33
N TRP A 811 -33.17 -15.86 -7.62
CA TRP A 811 -34.18 -15.00 -8.26
C TRP A 811 -34.89 -15.73 -9.40
N ASN A 812 -36.13 -16.15 -9.17
CA ASN A 812 -37.01 -16.75 -10.17
C ASN A 812 -37.75 -15.68 -10.99
N HIS A 813 -37.15 -15.25 -12.10
CA HIS A 813 -37.77 -14.28 -13.00
C HIS A 813 -38.77 -14.94 -13.96
N PRO A 814 -40.03 -14.47 -14.06
CA PRO A 814 -41.08 -15.13 -14.86
C PRO A 814 -40.76 -15.31 -16.35
N GLN A 815 -39.98 -14.38 -16.93
CA GLN A 815 -39.63 -14.41 -18.35
C GLN A 815 -38.21 -14.90 -18.61
N ARG A 816 -37.32 -14.81 -17.60
CA ARG A 816 -35.87 -15.05 -17.75
C ARG A 816 -35.40 -16.30 -17.00
N GLY A 817 -36.29 -16.95 -16.25
CA GLY A 817 -35.96 -18.09 -15.39
C GLY A 817 -35.16 -17.67 -14.16
N MET A 818 -34.38 -18.62 -13.62
CA MET A 818 -33.53 -18.37 -12.46
C MET A 818 -32.34 -17.48 -12.84
N ILE A 819 -32.29 -16.26 -12.31
CA ILE A 819 -31.20 -15.31 -12.52
C ILE A 819 -30.15 -15.49 -11.41
N SER A 820 -28.88 -15.56 -11.79
CA SER A 820 -27.76 -15.76 -10.87
C SER A 820 -27.53 -14.54 -9.97
N PRO A 821 -27.26 -14.72 -8.67
CA PRO A 821 -26.80 -13.63 -7.78
C PRO A 821 -25.62 -12.84 -8.35
N ALA A 822 -24.70 -13.47 -9.07
CA ALA A 822 -23.56 -12.80 -9.68
C ALA A 822 -23.97 -11.76 -10.76
N ASP A 823 -25.15 -11.90 -11.37
CA ASP A 823 -25.62 -11.01 -12.42
C ASP A 823 -26.43 -9.85 -11.84
N PHE A 824 -27.22 -10.08 -10.79
CA PHE A 824 -28.13 -9.07 -10.26
C PHE A 824 -27.65 -8.39 -8.98
N ILE A 825 -26.80 -9.00 -8.15
CA ILE A 825 -26.25 -8.35 -6.94
C ILE A 825 -25.43 -7.10 -7.32
N PRO A 826 -24.53 -7.12 -8.33
CA PRO A 826 -23.82 -5.90 -8.73
C PRO A 826 -24.74 -4.78 -9.24
N VAL A 827 -25.88 -5.15 -9.83
CA VAL A 827 -26.91 -4.19 -10.26
C VAL A 827 -27.70 -3.66 -9.06
N ALA A 828 -28.02 -4.51 -8.08
CA ALA A 828 -28.70 -4.14 -6.84
C ALA A 828 -27.82 -3.23 -5.97
N GLU A 829 -26.51 -3.45 -5.92
CA GLU A 829 -25.55 -2.60 -5.23
C GLU A 829 -25.42 -1.24 -5.92
N ALA A 830 -25.19 -1.23 -7.24
CA ALA A 830 -25.06 0.01 -8.01
C ALA A 830 -26.33 0.89 -7.96
N SER A 831 -27.50 0.29 -7.81
CA SER A 831 -28.79 0.99 -7.72
C SER A 831 -29.29 1.22 -6.29
N GLY A 832 -28.55 0.77 -5.27
CA GLY A 832 -28.93 0.86 -3.85
C GLY A 832 -30.07 -0.09 -3.41
N LYS A 833 -30.63 -0.90 -4.32
CA LYS A 833 -31.69 -1.87 -4.02
C LYS A 833 -31.22 -3.04 -3.13
N ILE A 834 -29.91 -3.26 -3.01
CA ILE A 834 -29.32 -4.29 -2.15
C ILE A 834 -29.75 -4.19 -0.68
N ILE A 835 -30.06 -2.98 -0.18
CA ILE A 835 -30.47 -2.76 1.21
C ILE A 835 -31.83 -3.43 1.49
N ARG A 836 -32.83 -3.18 0.63
CA ARG A 836 -34.18 -3.77 0.78
C ARG A 836 -34.17 -5.27 0.55
N LEU A 837 -33.39 -5.72 -0.42
CA LEU A 837 -33.22 -7.15 -0.68
C LEU A 837 -32.57 -7.86 0.51
N GLY A 838 -31.50 -7.30 1.09
CA GLY A 838 -30.84 -7.85 2.26
C GLY A 838 -31.74 -7.90 3.50
N GLN A 839 -32.63 -6.92 3.69
CA GLN A 839 -33.65 -6.98 4.75
C GLN A 839 -34.61 -8.16 4.56
N TRP A 840 -35.06 -8.40 3.33
CA TRP A 840 -35.91 -9.55 3.01
C TRP A 840 -35.18 -10.88 3.27
N VAL A 841 -33.92 -11.00 2.86
CA VAL A 841 -33.10 -12.20 3.09
C VAL A 841 -32.93 -12.48 4.59
N LEU A 842 -32.59 -11.47 5.39
CA LEU A 842 -32.44 -11.62 6.83
C LEU A 842 -33.75 -12.04 7.50
N ALA A 843 -34.88 -11.48 7.07
CA ALA A 843 -36.19 -11.85 7.60
C ALA A 843 -36.55 -13.30 7.28
N GLU A 844 -36.32 -13.73 6.04
CA GLU A 844 -36.59 -15.10 5.60
C GLU A 844 -35.64 -16.11 6.29
N ALA A 845 -34.35 -15.80 6.39
CA ALA A 845 -33.37 -16.62 7.13
C ALA A 845 -33.78 -16.79 8.61
N CYS A 846 -34.26 -15.73 9.26
CA CYS A 846 -34.74 -15.82 10.64
C CYS A 846 -36.00 -16.69 10.77
N GLN A 847 -36.88 -16.74 9.76
CA GLN A 847 -38.02 -17.65 9.76
C GLN A 847 -37.57 -19.11 9.57
N LEU A 848 -36.58 -19.34 8.71
CA LEU A 848 -36.01 -20.67 8.45
C LEU A 848 -35.31 -21.25 9.68
N LEU A 849 -34.76 -20.41 10.57
CA LEU A 849 -34.16 -20.86 11.86
C LEU A 849 -35.14 -21.62 12.75
N GLY A 850 -36.45 -21.41 12.62
CA GLY A 850 -37.47 -22.18 13.33
C GLY A 850 -37.73 -23.58 12.74
N GLN A 851 -37.22 -23.86 11.54
CA GLN A 851 -37.54 -25.06 10.76
C GLN A 851 -36.34 -26.00 10.54
N VAL A 852 -35.13 -25.51 10.85
CA VAL A 852 -33.89 -26.29 10.78
C VAL A 852 -33.26 -26.41 12.17
N GLU A 853 -32.46 -27.46 12.38
CA GLU A 853 -31.58 -27.59 13.54
C GLU A 853 -30.22 -26.98 13.20
N GLY A 854 -29.56 -26.31 14.16
CA GLY A 854 -28.28 -25.62 13.93
C GLY A 854 -28.37 -24.11 13.68
N HIS A 855 -27.31 -23.47 13.21
CA HIS A 855 -27.30 -22.04 12.86
C HIS A 855 -27.59 -21.78 11.37
N ILE A 856 -27.98 -20.56 11.01
CA ILE A 856 -28.05 -20.09 9.62
C ILE A 856 -27.07 -18.93 9.46
N SER A 857 -26.27 -19.00 8.42
CA SER A 857 -25.34 -17.95 8.01
C SER A 857 -25.92 -17.15 6.85
N VAL A 858 -25.76 -15.82 6.86
CA VAL A 858 -26.30 -14.91 5.84
C VAL A 858 -25.24 -13.89 5.42
N ASN A 859 -25.03 -13.82 4.11
CA ASN A 859 -24.20 -12.84 3.44
C ASN A 859 -24.74 -11.40 3.57
N VAL A 860 -23.88 -10.46 3.98
CA VAL A 860 -24.23 -9.04 4.14
C VAL A 860 -23.35 -8.17 3.24
N SER A 861 -23.98 -7.46 2.29
CA SER A 861 -23.27 -6.54 1.39
C SER A 861 -22.63 -5.35 2.15
N PRO A 862 -21.46 -4.83 1.70
CA PRO A 862 -20.84 -3.64 2.25
C PRO A 862 -21.78 -2.43 2.35
N LEU A 863 -22.63 -2.24 1.33
CA LEU A 863 -23.58 -1.13 1.29
C LEU A 863 -24.71 -1.30 2.32
N GLN A 864 -25.15 -2.54 2.55
CA GLN A 864 -26.15 -2.86 3.55
C GLN A 864 -25.60 -2.67 4.97
N PHE A 865 -24.40 -3.17 5.24
CA PHE A 865 -23.73 -3.05 6.53
C PHE A 865 -23.51 -1.59 6.94
N ARG A 866 -23.17 -0.73 5.97
CA ARG A 866 -22.95 0.72 6.18
C ARG A 866 -24.25 1.54 6.23
N HIS A 867 -25.41 0.93 6.04
CA HIS A 867 -26.67 1.65 6.15
C HIS A 867 -26.91 2.08 7.60
N THR A 868 -27.38 3.30 7.82
CA THR A 868 -27.54 3.91 9.16
C THR A 868 -28.41 3.05 10.08
N ASP A 869 -29.45 2.45 9.53
CA ASP A 869 -30.46 1.72 10.29
C ASP A 869 -30.26 0.19 10.27
N PHE A 870 -29.06 -0.30 9.90
CA PHE A 870 -28.83 -1.75 9.75
C PHE A 870 -29.09 -2.53 11.06
N VAL A 871 -28.52 -2.06 12.17
CA VAL A 871 -28.66 -2.68 13.50
C VAL A 871 -30.11 -2.66 13.97
N GLU A 872 -30.83 -1.54 13.75
CA GLU A 872 -32.23 -1.39 14.13
C GLU A 872 -33.12 -2.37 13.36
N HIS A 873 -32.94 -2.46 12.04
CA HIS A 873 -33.69 -3.41 11.22
C HIS A 873 -33.40 -4.86 11.60
N LEU A 874 -32.14 -5.22 11.85
CA LEU A 874 -31.78 -6.57 12.31
C LEU A 874 -32.43 -6.89 13.66
N SER A 875 -32.38 -5.95 14.61
CA SER A 875 -33.04 -6.10 15.92
C SER A 875 -34.56 -6.28 15.77
N GLU A 876 -35.19 -5.52 14.87
CA GLU A 876 -36.63 -5.64 14.63
C GLU A 876 -37.00 -6.97 14.00
N ILE A 877 -36.23 -7.43 13.00
CA ILE A 877 -36.41 -8.73 12.35
C ILE A 877 -36.31 -9.87 13.38
N MET A 878 -35.28 -9.85 14.23
CA MET A 878 -35.09 -10.84 15.30
C MET A 878 -36.25 -10.86 16.29
N ARG A 879 -36.70 -9.68 16.72
CA ARG A 879 -37.83 -9.55 17.64
C ARG A 879 -39.14 -10.07 17.04
N LYS A 880 -39.35 -9.85 15.74
CA LYS A 880 -40.56 -10.30 15.02
C LYS A 880 -40.55 -11.81 14.75
N SER A 881 -39.40 -12.37 14.39
CA SER A 881 -39.25 -13.80 14.08
C SER A 881 -39.21 -14.67 15.34
N GLY A 882 -38.74 -14.11 16.47
CA GLY A 882 -38.50 -14.89 17.69
C GLY A 882 -37.30 -15.84 17.57
N ALA A 883 -36.46 -15.69 16.54
CA ALA A 883 -35.28 -16.50 16.34
C ALA A 883 -34.26 -16.27 17.46
N ASP A 884 -33.57 -17.33 17.92
CA ASP A 884 -32.46 -17.21 18.86
C ASP A 884 -31.28 -16.53 18.13
N PRO A 885 -30.86 -15.32 18.54
CA PRO A 885 -29.79 -14.58 17.85
C PRO A 885 -28.48 -15.36 17.73
N ARG A 886 -28.20 -16.27 18.69
CA ARG A 886 -26.99 -17.11 18.69
C ARG A 886 -26.96 -18.13 17.56
N ARG A 887 -28.10 -18.35 16.91
CA ARG A 887 -28.24 -19.24 15.76
C ARG A 887 -28.18 -18.48 14.43
N LEU A 888 -28.04 -17.15 14.43
CA LEU A 888 -27.72 -16.40 13.22
C LEU A 888 -26.24 -16.03 13.20
N GLU A 889 -25.59 -16.27 12.07
CA GLU A 889 -24.24 -15.80 11.77
C GLU A 889 -24.30 -14.83 10.59
N LEU A 890 -23.69 -13.66 10.72
CA LEU A 890 -23.56 -12.71 9.62
C LEU A 890 -22.20 -12.86 8.97
N GLU A 891 -22.20 -12.98 7.65
CA GLU A 891 -20.99 -13.14 6.86
C GLU A 891 -20.68 -11.81 6.17
N ILE A 892 -19.46 -11.33 6.39
CA ILE A 892 -19.03 -10.00 5.98
C ILE A 892 -17.69 -10.13 5.30
N THR A 893 -17.56 -9.60 4.09
CA THR A 893 -16.30 -9.65 3.33
C THR A 893 -15.27 -8.65 3.86
N GLU A 894 -13.98 -8.91 3.59
CA GLU A 894 -12.87 -8.04 4.01
C GLU A 894 -13.04 -6.59 3.53
N SER A 895 -13.56 -6.40 2.32
CA SER A 895 -13.77 -5.08 1.68
C SER A 895 -14.72 -4.17 2.47
N VAL A 896 -15.59 -4.74 3.32
CA VAL A 896 -16.52 -3.97 4.16
C VAL A 896 -15.77 -3.10 5.17
N LEU A 897 -14.62 -3.57 5.65
CA LEU A 897 -13.92 -3.07 6.84
C LEU A 897 -12.94 -1.91 6.57
N ILE A 898 -12.66 -1.60 5.31
CA ILE A 898 -11.53 -0.72 4.92
C ILE A 898 -11.87 0.79 4.92
N ASP A 899 -13.15 1.17 4.79
CA ASP A 899 -13.51 2.58 4.55
C ASP A 899 -13.92 3.40 5.81
N ASP A 900 -14.36 2.78 6.91
CA ASP A 900 -14.78 3.48 8.15
C ASP A 900 -14.65 2.59 9.41
N ASP A 901 -13.41 2.43 9.86
CA ASP A 901 -13.02 1.55 10.97
C ASP A 901 -13.80 1.77 12.28
N ARG A 902 -14.07 3.02 12.68
CA ARG A 902 -14.71 3.29 13.98
C ARG A 902 -16.19 2.90 13.97
N ARG A 903 -16.88 3.21 12.88
CA ARG A 903 -18.28 2.86 12.70
C ARG A 903 -18.46 1.36 12.53
N ALA A 904 -17.57 0.70 11.79
CA ALA A 904 -17.57 -0.76 11.66
C ALA A 904 -17.42 -1.45 13.02
N VAL A 905 -16.45 -1.05 13.86
CA VAL A 905 -16.30 -1.60 15.23
C VAL A 905 -17.58 -1.41 16.06
N GLN A 906 -18.24 -0.26 15.98
CA GLN A 906 -19.48 -0.01 16.73
C GLN A 906 -20.60 -0.95 16.28
N ILE A 907 -20.86 -1.02 14.97
CA ILE A 907 -21.90 -1.89 14.39
C ILE A 907 -21.64 -3.35 14.75
N LEU A 908 -20.41 -3.84 14.60
CA LEU A 908 -20.06 -5.21 14.97
C LEU A 908 -20.28 -5.47 16.47
N ASN A 909 -19.91 -4.54 17.34
CA ASN A 909 -20.17 -4.68 18.78
C ASN A 909 -21.66 -4.61 19.14
N ASP A 910 -22.46 -3.81 18.44
CA ASP A 910 -23.92 -3.79 18.59
C ASP A 910 -24.52 -5.14 18.16
N VAL A 911 -24.07 -5.69 17.04
CA VAL A 911 -24.46 -7.02 16.54
C VAL A 911 -24.08 -8.12 17.55
N LYS A 912 -22.85 -8.10 18.07
CA LYS A 912 -22.39 -9.02 19.11
C LYS A 912 -23.21 -8.91 20.40
N ARG A 913 -23.62 -7.70 20.80
CA ARG A 913 -24.48 -7.49 21.97
C ARG A 913 -25.86 -8.11 21.81
N MET A 914 -26.35 -8.24 20.58
CA MET A 914 -27.59 -8.98 20.29
C MET A 914 -27.41 -10.49 20.42
N GLY A 915 -26.18 -11.00 20.44
CA GLY A 915 -25.86 -12.43 20.51
C GLY A 915 -25.63 -13.09 19.15
N VAL A 916 -25.65 -12.30 18.06
CA VAL A 916 -25.41 -12.76 16.69
C VAL A 916 -23.92 -13.03 16.48
N ALA A 917 -23.59 -14.15 15.82
CA ALA A 917 -22.22 -14.49 15.46
C ALA A 917 -21.79 -13.72 14.20
N ILE A 918 -20.49 -13.45 14.10
CA ILE A 918 -19.92 -12.71 12.97
C ILE A 918 -18.79 -13.52 12.35
N ALA A 919 -18.94 -13.84 11.07
CA ALA A 919 -17.94 -14.49 10.26
C ALA A 919 -17.27 -13.47 9.33
N LEU A 920 -15.94 -13.55 9.26
CA LEU A 920 -15.17 -12.92 8.19
C LEU A 920 -15.18 -13.85 6.99
N ASP A 921 -15.77 -13.38 5.90
CA ASP A 921 -15.96 -14.10 4.65
C ASP A 921 -14.86 -13.76 3.62
N ASP A 922 -14.63 -14.66 2.67
CA ASP A 922 -13.60 -14.56 1.62
C ASP A 922 -12.17 -14.30 2.14
N PHE A 923 -11.77 -14.89 3.28
CA PHE A 923 -10.47 -14.58 3.88
C PHE A 923 -9.30 -15.12 3.03
N GLY A 924 -8.42 -14.20 2.58
CA GLY A 924 -7.17 -14.48 1.87
C GLY A 924 -7.08 -13.93 0.43
N THR A 925 -8.17 -13.44 -0.16
CA THR A 925 -8.20 -12.97 -1.57
C THR A 925 -7.90 -11.46 -1.75
N GLY A 926 -7.61 -10.75 -0.65
CA GLY A 926 -7.32 -9.31 -0.57
C GLY A 926 -6.03 -8.94 0.18
N TYR A 927 -5.76 -7.64 0.36
CA TYR A 927 -4.64 -7.14 1.19
C TYR A 927 -4.99 -7.27 2.68
N SER A 928 -4.99 -8.49 3.20
CA SER A 928 -5.35 -8.73 4.60
C SER A 928 -4.32 -8.11 5.54
N SER A 929 -4.64 -6.94 6.10
CA SER A 929 -3.87 -6.38 7.21
C SER A 929 -4.19 -7.20 8.46
N LEU A 930 -3.23 -7.98 8.97
CA LEU A 930 -3.37 -8.75 10.21
C LEU A 930 -3.85 -7.88 11.40
N SER A 931 -3.68 -6.56 11.31
CA SER A 931 -4.25 -5.59 12.25
C SER A 931 -5.77 -5.71 12.40
N TYR A 932 -6.52 -6.02 11.34
CA TYR A 932 -7.98 -6.08 11.35
C TYR A 932 -8.51 -7.30 12.11
N LEU A 933 -7.92 -8.47 11.90
CA LEU A 933 -8.26 -9.70 12.62
C LEU A 933 -8.12 -9.57 14.15
N SER A 934 -7.13 -8.79 14.61
CA SER A 934 -6.92 -8.58 16.05
C SER A 934 -7.89 -7.58 16.69
N ARG A 935 -8.48 -6.68 15.88
CA ARG A 935 -9.23 -5.51 16.34
C ARG A 935 -10.75 -5.71 16.29
N TYR A 936 -11.23 -6.50 15.33
CA TYR A 936 -12.65 -6.74 15.13
C TYR A 936 -13.12 -8.00 15.86
N PRO A 937 -14.36 -8.01 16.42
CA PRO A 937 -14.86 -9.11 17.23
C PRO A 937 -15.43 -10.25 16.35
N PHE A 938 -14.60 -10.81 15.46
CA PHE A 938 -14.98 -11.97 14.64
C PHE A 938 -15.00 -13.24 15.49
N ASP A 939 -16.02 -14.07 15.27
CA ASP A 939 -16.14 -15.41 15.86
C ASP A 939 -15.57 -16.48 14.94
N THR A 940 -15.73 -16.26 13.63
CA THR A 940 -15.47 -17.25 12.59
C THR A 940 -14.64 -16.63 11.47
N ILE A 941 -13.66 -17.37 10.96
CA ILE A 941 -12.98 -17.08 9.70
C ILE A 941 -13.42 -18.15 8.70
N LYS A 942 -14.00 -17.72 7.59
CA LYS A 942 -14.28 -18.58 6.45
C LYS A 942 -13.11 -18.49 5.48
N ILE A 943 -12.43 -19.61 5.29
CA ILE A 943 -11.38 -19.76 4.29
C ILE A 943 -12.10 -19.85 2.95
N ASP A 944 -11.83 -18.87 2.10
CA ASP A 944 -12.42 -18.78 0.78
C ASP A 944 -12.16 -20.09 0.01
N ARG A 945 -13.20 -20.55 -0.70
CA ARG A 945 -13.13 -21.76 -1.56
C ARG A 945 -11.92 -21.76 -2.49
N SER A 946 -11.40 -20.57 -2.78
CA SER A 946 -10.14 -20.33 -3.43
C SER A 946 -9.04 -21.22 -2.86
N PHE A 947 -8.68 -21.03 -1.60
CA PHE A 947 -7.57 -21.75 -0.98
C PHE A 947 -7.84 -23.23 -0.70
N VAL A 948 -9.10 -23.65 -0.69
CA VAL A 948 -9.49 -25.04 -0.41
C VAL A 948 -9.27 -25.92 -1.64
N LYS A 949 -9.56 -25.42 -2.84
CA LYS A 949 -9.53 -26.23 -4.07
C LYS A 949 -8.13 -26.44 -4.68
N ASN A 950 -7.08 -25.79 -4.17
CA ASN A 950 -5.66 -25.97 -4.54
C ASN A 950 -4.90 -26.83 -3.51
N LEU A 951 -5.54 -27.27 -2.44
CA LEU A 951 -4.93 -28.13 -1.40
C LEU A 951 -4.37 -29.44 -1.95
N SER A 952 -4.90 -29.91 -3.08
CA SER A 952 -4.48 -31.14 -3.76
C SER A 952 -3.22 -30.96 -4.64
N VAL A 953 -2.92 -29.73 -5.11
CA VAL A 953 -1.98 -29.51 -6.25
C VAL A 953 -0.65 -28.84 -5.85
N ALA A 954 -0.61 -27.97 -4.84
CA ALA A 954 0.58 -27.18 -4.51
C ALA A 954 0.98 -27.20 -3.02
N ASP A 955 2.23 -27.55 -2.70
CA ASP A 955 2.76 -27.53 -1.32
C ASP A 955 2.69 -26.14 -0.67
N ASN A 956 2.82 -25.08 -1.47
CA ASN A 956 2.66 -23.70 -1.01
C ASN A 956 1.23 -23.40 -0.55
N ALA A 957 0.19 -23.94 -1.22
CA ALA A 957 -1.20 -23.74 -0.82
C ALA A 957 -1.52 -24.43 0.51
N ARG A 958 -0.99 -25.65 0.71
CA ARG A 958 -1.09 -26.36 2.00
C ARG A 958 -0.43 -25.60 3.13
N MET A 959 0.74 -25.01 2.88
CA MET A 959 1.44 -24.17 3.87
C MET A 959 0.64 -22.90 4.20
N ILE A 960 0.05 -22.24 3.20
CA ILE A 960 -0.80 -21.06 3.39
C ILE A 960 -2.04 -21.41 4.21
N VAL A 961 -2.80 -22.43 3.83
CA VAL A 961 -4.01 -22.86 4.57
C VAL A 961 -3.67 -23.29 5.99
N ARG A 962 -2.57 -24.02 6.19
CA ARG A 962 -2.11 -24.39 7.53
C ARG A 962 -1.76 -23.15 8.36
N THR A 963 -1.11 -22.16 7.77
CA THR A 963 -0.79 -20.90 8.43
C THR A 963 -2.06 -20.11 8.80
N ILE A 964 -3.07 -20.07 7.92
CA ILE A 964 -4.36 -19.41 8.18
C ILE A 964 -5.09 -20.12 9.32
N ILE A 965 -5.14 -21.45 9.32
CA ILE A 965 -5.74 -22.25 10.38
C ILE A 965 -5.01 -21.99 11.71
N GLU A 966 -3.68 -22.05 11.72
CA GLU A 966 -2.87 -21.82 12.92
C GLU A 966 -3.04 -20.38 13.45
N LEU A 967 -3.16 -19.38 12.57
CA LEU A 967 -3.43 -17.99 12.92
C LEU A 967 -4.80 -17.83 13.58
N GLY A 968 -5.87 -18.31 12.95
CA GLY A 968 -7.23 -18.16 13.48
C GLY A 968 -7.44 -18.92 14.79
N VAL A 969 -6.87 -20.13 14.90
CA VAL A 969 -6.84 -20.88 16.17
C VAL A 969 -6.08 -20.09 17.25
N GLY A 970 -4.93 -19.52 16.92
CA GLY A 970 -4.14 -18.68 17.84
C GLY A 970 -4.85 -17.40 18.29
N LEU A 971 -5.78 -16.89 17.48
CA LEU A 971 -6.63 -15.74 17.80
C LEU A 971 -7.89 -16.13 18.58
N GLY A 972 -8.23 -17.42 18.66
CA GLY A 972 -9.43 -17.94 19.34
C GLY A 972 -10.68 -17.93 18.47
N MET A 973 -10.53 -17.87 17.14
CA MET A 973 -11.62 -17.87 16.16
C MET A 973 -11.88 -19.29 15.64
N LYS A 974 -13.14 -19.58 15.32
CA LYS A 974 -13.53 -20.80 14.60
C LYS A 974 -13.09 -20.68 13.14
N ILE A 975 -12.65 -21.79 12.56
CA ILE A 975 -12.27 -21.86 11.14
C ILE A 975 -13.29 -22.71 10.40
N VAL A 976 -13.86 -22.14 9.34
CA VAL A 976 -14.73 -22.82 8.38
C VAL A 976 -14.01 -22.86 7.05
N ALA A 977 -13.97 -24.01 6.40
CA ALA A 977 -13.46 -24.13 5.04
C ALA A 977 -14.62 -24.28 4.06
N GLU A 978 -14.66 -23.41 3.05
CA GLU A 978 -15.70 -23.41 2.02
C GLU A 978 -15.29 -24.15 0.76
N GLY A 979 -16.28 -24.57 -0.02
CA GLY A 979 -16.04 -25.23 -1.29
C GLY A 979 -15.41 -26.62 -1.16
N VAL A 980 -15.64 -27.32 -0.05
CA VAL A 980 -15.19 -28.70 0.16
C VAL A 980 -16.00 -29.64 -0.73
N GLU A 981 -15.38 -30.08 -1.82
CA GLU A 981 -16.00 -30.91 -2.85
C GLU A 981 -15.50 -32.37 -2.78
N THR A 982 -14.30 -32.61 -2.22
CA THR A 982 -13.69 -33.95 -2.13
C THR A 982 -13.39 -34.40 -0.71
N LEU A 983 -13.28 -35.73 -0.53
CA LEU A 983 -12.95 -36.32 0.76
C LEU A 983 -11.49 -36.01 1.15
N GLU A 984 -10.60 -35.93 0.17
CA GLU A 984 -9.19 -35.60 0.34
C GLU A 984 -8.99 -34.18 0.89
N GLU A 985 -9.74 -33.19 0.37
CA GLU A 985 -9.79 -31.83 0.92
C GLU A 985 -10.27 -31.83 2.37
N ALA A 986 -11.39 -32.51 2.64
CA ALA A 986 -11.94 -32.65 3.98
C ALA A 986 -10.93 -33.31 4.94
N MET A 987 -10.16 -34.28 4.45
CA MET A 987 -9.16 -34.98 5.22
C MET A 987 -7.96 -34.10 5.59
N PHE A 988 -7.42 -33.36 4.62
CA PHE A 988 -6.34 -32.41 4.87
C PHE A 988 -6.79 -31.32 5.85
N LEU A 989 -7.95 -30.71 5.62
CA LEU A 989 -8.47 -29.64 6.46
C LEU A 989 -8.69 -30.10 7.90
N GLY A 990 -9.22 -31.31 8.09
CA GLY A 990 -9.35 -31.91 9.40
C GLY A 990 -8.01 -32.19 10.09
N GLN A 991 -6.99 -32.64 9.36
CA GLN A 991 -5.62 -32.84 9.88
C GLN A 991 -4.93 -31.52 10.23
N ALA A 992 -5.13 -30.48 9.43
CA ALA A 992 -4.57 -29.15 9.65
C ALA A 992 -5.19 -28.44 10.86
N GLY A 993 -6.40 -28.85 11.28
CA GLY A 993 -7.09 -28.35 12.48
C GLY A 993 -8.31 -27.46 12.18
N CYS A 994 -8.94 -27.61 11.01
CA CYS A 994 -10.18 -26.91 10.67
C CYS A 994 -11.36 -27.43 11.51
N HIS A 995 -12.32 -26.55 11.84
CA HIS A 995 -13.42 -26.88 12.76
C HIS A 995 -14.69 -27.31 12.03
N GLU A 996 -15.03 -26.62 10.95
CA GLU A 996 -16.24 -26.85 10.15
C GLU A 996 -15.92 -26.87 8.66
N LEU A 997 -16.69 -27.66 7.92
CA LEU A 997 -16.58 -27.83 6.47
C LEU A 997 -17.90 -27.47 5.81
N GLN A 998 -17.82 -26.85 4.63
CA GLN A 998 -18.97 -26.52 3.80
C GLN A 998 -18.65 -26.78 2.33
N GLY A 999 -19.54 -27.44 1.61
CA GLY A 999 -19.37 -27.67 0.18
C GLY A 999 -20.22 -28.82 -0.35
N PHE A 1000 -20.08 -29.11 -1.65
CA PHE A 1000 -20.97 -30.06 -2.33
C PHE A 1000 -20.80 -31.51 -1.88
N LEU A 1001 -19.67 -31.86 -1.26
CA LEU A 1001 -19.47 -33.17 -0.63
C LEU A 1001 -20.52 -33.43 0.46
N LEU A 1002 -20.90 -32.37 1.17
CA LEU A 1002 -21.75 -32.41 2.37
C LEU A 1002 -23.22 -32.15 2.03
N GLY A 1003 -23.46 -31.36 0.99
CA GLY A 1003 -24.77 -31.12 0.40
C GLY A 1003 -24.78 -29.90 -0.52
N ARG A 1004 -25.62 -29.95 -1.56
CA ARG A 1004 -25.84 -28.80 -2.45
C ARG A 1004 -26.83 -27.81 -1.81
N PRO A 1005 -26.79 -26.52 -2.20
CA PRO A 1005 -27.84 -25.58 -1.87
C PRO A 1005 -29.16 -26.07 -2.45
N GLU A 1006 -30.14 -26.32 -1.59
CA GLU A 1006 -31.47 -26.80 -1.96
C GLU A 1006 -32.54 -25.96 -1.24
N PRO A 1007 -33.75 -25.83 -1.78
CA PRO A 1007 -34.86 -25.24 -1.04
C PRO A 1007 -35.14 -26.09 0.21
N LEU A 1008 -35.74 -25.48 1.23
CA LEU A 1008 -36.00 -26.12 2.53
C LEU A 1008 -36.64 -27.53 2.43
N ALA A 1009 -37.51 -27.75 1.44
CA ALA A 1009 -38.18 -29.03 1.22
C ALA A 1009 -37.22 -30.20 0.94
N ASN A 1010 -36.06 -29.90 0.34
CA ASN A 1010 -35.08 -30.88 -0.13
C ASN A 1010 -33.74 -30.79 0.61
N VAL A 1011 -33.64 -29.94 1.64
CA VAL A 1011 -32.38 -29.70 2.34
C VAL A 1011 -31.86 -30.99 3.00
N VAL A 1012 -30.55 -31.21 2.88
CA VAL A 1012 -29.86 -32.35 3.50
C VAL A 1012 -29.85 -32.18 5.02
N ARG A 1013 -30.36 -33.18 5.75
CA ARG A 1013 -30.45 -33.16 7.23
C ARG A 1013 -29.51 -34.16 7.92
N ALA A 1014 -28.90 -35.05 7.16
CA ALA A 1014 -27.88 -35.98 7.63
C ALA A 1014 -26.93 -36.28 6.48
N ILE A 1015 -25.65 -36.44 6.79
CA ILE A 1015 -24.62 -36.75 5.80
C ILE A 1015 -24.77 -38.21 5.35
N GLU A 1016 -24.47 -38.46 4.08
CA GLU A 1016 -24.57 -39.79 3.50
C GLU A 1016 -23.71 -40.79 4.30
N PRO A 1017 -24.25 -41.97 4.68
CA PRO A 1017 -23.57 -42.89 5.61
C PRO A 1017 -22.17 -43.33 5.15
N GLN A 1018 -21.93 -43.42 3.84
CA GLN A 1018 -20.62 -43.80 3.30
C GLN A 1018 -19.58 -42.68 3.47
N THR A 1019 -19.99 -41.43 3.24
CA THR A 1019 -19.17 -40.23 3.41
C THR A 1019 -18.90 -39.97 4.89
N ALA A 1020 -19.92 -40.11 5.73
CA ALA A 1020 -19.79 -39.97 7.18
C ALA A 1020 -18.76 -40.94 7.76
N LYS A 1021 -18.88 -42.24 7.42
CA LYS A 1021 -17.95 -43.28 7.89
C LYS A 1021 -16.49 -42.99 7.53
N ARG A 1022 -16.23 -42.49 6.32
CA ARG A 1022 -14.87 -42.18 5.88
C ARG A 1022 -14.29 -40.94 6.55
N LEU A 1023 -15.11 -39.92 6.82
CA LEU A 1023 -14.71 -38.73 7.57
C LEU A 1023 -14.45 -39.06 9.05
N GLU A 1024 -15.19 -40.03 9.61
CA GLU A 1024 -14.97 -40.55 10.96
C GLU A 1024 -13.65 -41.33 11.10
N GLU A 1025 -13.22 -42.06 10.06
CA GLU A 1025 -11.99 -42.87 10.01
C GLU A 1025 -10.69 -42.04 9.81
N MET A 1026 -10.80 -40.71 9.65
CA MET A 1026 -9.67 -39.81 9.42
C MET A 1026 -8.67 -39.74 10.61
N PRO A 1027 -7.34 -39.68 10.37
CA PRO A 1027 -6.37 -39.36 11.41
C PRO A 1027 -6.59 -37.92 11.89
N LYS A 1028 -7.27 -37.76 13.02
CA LYS A 1028 -7.51 -36.46 13.62
C LYS A 1028 -6.27 -36.04 14.39
N ARG A 1029 -5.73 -34.85 14.12
CA ARG A 1029 -4.75 -34.24 15.02
C ARG A 1029 -5.45 -34.14 16.37
N GLN A 1030 -4.97 -34.87 17.38
CA GLN A 1030 -5.52 -34.71 18.71
C GLN A 1030 -5.40 -33.23 19.05
N PRO A 1031 -6.49 -32.56 19.45
CA PRO A 1031 -6.35 -31.24 20.03
C PRO A 1031 -5.37 -31.45 21.18
N GLU A 1032 -4.22 -30.77 21.16
CA GLU A 1032 -3.61 -30.44 22.44
C GLU A 1032 -4.66 -29.57 23.12
N MET A 1033 -5.53 -30.22 23.89
CA MET A 1033 -6.26 -29.55 24.95
C MET A 1033 -5.18 -29.01 25.87
N ARG A 1034 -4.71 -27.81 25.57
CA ARG A 1034 -4.38 -26.87 26.62
C ARG A 1034 -5.69 -26.65 27.35
N ASP A 1035 -5.91 -27.49 28.34
CA ASP A 1035 -6.75 -27.22 29.49
C ASP A 1035 -6.12 -26.02 30.22
N VAL A 1036 -6.17 -24.84 29.58
CA VAL A 1036 -6.02 -23.58 30.31
C VAL A 1036 -7.36 -23.38 30.96
N GLY A 1037 -7.56 -24.12 32.05
CA GLY A 1037 -8.65 -23.86 32.96
C GLY A 1037 -8.58 -22.40 33.39
N PHE A 1038 -9.32 -21.54 32.71
CA PHE A 1038 -9.96 -20.40 33.34
C PHE A 1038 -11.07 -20.97 34.22
N ALA A 1039 -10.67 -21.72 35.26
CA ALA A 1039 -11.43 -21.76 36.48
C ALA A 1039 -11.64 -20.31 36.86
N ALA A 1040 -12.90 -19.87 36.85
CA ALA A 1040 -13.32 -18.60 37.38
C ALA A 1040 -12.65 -18.42 38.76
N ARG A 1041 -11.56 -17.67 38.80
CA ARG A 1041 -11.01 -17.18 40.05
C ARG A 1041 -12.06 -16.23 40.57
N SER A 1042 -12.88 -16.78 41.46
CA SER A 1042 -13.69 -16.06 42.41
C SER A 1042 -12.99 -14.77 42.79
N VAL A 1043 -13.70 -13.67 42.52
CA VAL A 1043 -13.42 -12.34 43.04
C VAL A 1043 -12.98 -12.50 44.51
N PRO A 1044 -11.78 -12.06 44.92
CA PRO A 1044 -11.45 -12.00 46.32
C PRO A 1044 -12.45 -11.04 46.96
N ARG A 1045 -13.28 -11.57 47.86
CA ARG A 1045 -14.08 -10.75 48.78
C ARG A 1045 -13.15 -9.68 49.36
N LEU A 1046 -13.52 -8.43 49.13
CA LEU A 1046 -13.08 -7.29 49.92
C LEU A 1046 -13.15 -7.67 51.39
N VAL A 1047 -11.99 -7.95 51.98
CA VAL A 1047 -11.83 -8.00 53.43
C VAL A 1047 -11.97 -6.57 53.90
N LYS A 1048 -13.10 -6.29 54.56
CA LYS A 1048 -13.24 -5.14 55.45
C LYS A 1048 -12.07 -5.14 56.41
N PHE A 1049 -11.24 -4.11 56.37
CA PHE A 1049 -10.52 -3.65 57.54
C PHE A 1049 -11.10 -2.32 57.96
N ASN A 1050 -11.71 -2.35 59.14
CA ASN A 1050 -12.08 -1.20 59.95
C ASN A 1050 -10.82 -0.40 60.30
N SER A 1051 -10.81 0.87 59.93
CA SER A 1051 -10.45 2.03 60.76
C SER A 1051 -10.35 3.26 59.88
#